data_AF-A0A6C0K156-F1
#
_entry.id   AF-A0A6C0K156-F1
#
_cell.length_a   1.000
_cell.length_b   1.000
_cell.length_c   1.000
_cell.angle_alpha   90.00
_cell.angle_beta   90.00
_cell.angle_gamma   90.00
#
_symmetry.space_group_name_H-M   'P 1'
#
loop_
_entity.id
_entity.type
_entity.pdbx_description
1 polymer ?
#
loop_
_entity_poly.entity_id
_entity_poly.type
_entity_poly.pdbx_seq_one_letter_code
_entity_poly.pdbx_strand_id
1 'polypeptide(L)'
;MDIPLDVSSFVDIAKKDPHAEVECKLFSGKIQTKDVADRIQEQILTLCIGPQKDEHRLTIMYGDGNRVNVLGIQNIQTVCITNSFKEVPLFVEKKQRYFESDLGKKDMIDAPELSARFTLRSEQMVRKDWEGNPSDPKGHIRLLHRKSFISASQLFQIDFSVVKTRPMNSKQSIRDMLKQTHTYELEIEFVNKGTELASSAILEDLKQIIYGISTAYYQSPFLLPVSDLQRYSQEFLASSNEFVNPVTMIRRHLRAENPHNILHDYTVTNKADGERRGLYVTRDKKLIMVNKNGQVTWTGITGLSDTHVGDFLDGEYIPAHHLFCIFDVYRFRGRDTRGLPLMKTDEDTLKNPLNSRLGCAREFIQDLKTQFRMTPALQQIRIETKLFLAGDGPAMEECIRTMLDTTFEYETDGLIFTPRSSPVAPRGDRKGRTWLRVYKWKPPHLNTIDFLVRMSSEETFDVVRKTKAKSGELYISRNAGEDIVFPRETMTGEYSPPKLPPDLQRVADTNTRIPSVFQPELPRDPDAYKIMVPVNEKGLTVDSFGNRIEDNTIVECSYDMELNRWTILRTRYDKTHSYRVLRKPEYGNDVSTANSIWTSIHVPVTEEMVRTLFTNPLDHALEDDSYYRDDLNRKDRIFTDVYQFHNRIKDLVYSNTVKHEDTLLELASGRGGDLPRWKRSKVSKVVAVDISLSNINSPTQGAAIRYIQDKQNHPHDYIPPCLFVQGDMNVFPLFDQDDKYMSILTGKEHGSTKYLSQFDGLHSFDAISCQFAMHYACETEEVFRAFAKNLQKYGKDTFFGTCSDGQSIYSLLVGKKAHLFGRDKRIAGEYFKLYEDRESWPEEFGMPVRVSLESFDKPAVEYLVPFEKVTRILDEHGWDLVETKLFKEWYSSQTRTTLTVEEQEFSFLNRSFLFRRSKTKKEAPAEAVAEAVAEAPKKRKLIVKDEPVPILFHGADESKGDHRYLSVMSSHPIDVDSVSFPTVEHYFQAMKAKEFKDDEIYKKILTAKTPKAAKAMGDKIKNVVTEVWDAKKDAVMYTGLRAKFVQHPELRKQLLETGDLPIGDANARDTYWGIGTAETSEKSKHPSKWRGKNKLGVMLMDLRTEFRAES
;
A
#
# COMPACT_ATOMS: atom_id res chain seq x y z
N MET A 1 -45.49 9.40 -9.39
CA MET A 1 -45.60 8.06 -10.01
C MET A 1 -46.93 7.50 -9.57
N ASP A 2 -47.76 7.05 -10.52
CA ASP A 2 -49.12 6.58 -10.24
C ASP A 2 -49.25 5.08 -10.51
N ILE A 3 -50.08 4.42 -9.71
CA ILE A 3 -50.45 3.02 -9.94
C ILE A 3 -51.36 3.00 -11.18
N PRO A 4 -51.16 2.07 -12.14
CA PRO A 4 -52.03 1.97 -13.31
C PRO A 4 -53.51 1.85 -12.92
N LEU A 5 -54.38 2.64 -13.54
CA LEU A 5 -55.82 2.66 -13.23
C LEU A 5 -56.48 1.28 -13.35
N ASP A 6 -55.97 0.45 -14.26
CA ASP A 6 -56.42 -0.92 -14.49
C ASP A 6 -56.33 -1.80 -13.23
N VAL A 7 -55.45 -1.48 -12.26
CA VAL A 7 -55.32 -2.22 -10.99
C VAL A 7 -56.57 -2.07 -10.11
N SER A 8 -57.36 -1.00 -10.28
CA SER A 8 -58.63 -0.83 -9.56
C SER A 8 -59.59 -2.00 -9.81
N SER A 9 -59.60 -2.53 -11.04
CA SER A 9 -60.42 -3.69 -11.39
C SER A 9 -60.04 -4.95 -10.61
N PHE A 10 -58.76 -5.13 -10.27
CA PHE A 10 -58.30 -6.27 -9.48
C PHE A 10 -58.82 -6.18 -8.05
N VAL A 11 -58.78 -4.99 -7.45
CA VAL A 11 -59.33 -4.73 -6.12
C VAL A 11 -60.85 -4.97 -6.09
N ASP A 12 -61.57 -4.47 -7.11
CA ASP A 12 -63.02 -4.67 -7.22
C ASP A 12 -63.41 -6.16 -7.31
N ILE A 13 -62.61 -6.96 -8.00
CA ILE A 13 -62.80 -8.42 -8.09
C ILE A 13 -62.52 -9.07 -6.73
N ALA A 14 -61.40 -8.73 -6.08
CA ALA A 14 -61.02 -9.30 -4.78
C ALA A 14 -62.00 -8.99 -3.65
N LYS A 15 -62.71 -7.85 -3.72
CA LYS A 15 -63.80 -7.54 -2.79
C LYS A 15 -65.03 -8.43 -2.98
N LYS A 16 -65.26 -8.97 -4.18
CA LYS A 16 -66.44 -9.78 -4.54
C LYS A 16 -66.19 -11.28 -4.47
N ASP A 17 -64.96 -11.71 -4.74
CA ASP A 17 -64.57 -13.11 -4.76
C ASP A 17 -63.55 -13.40 -3.64
N PRO A 18 -63.90 -14.20 -2.62
CA PRO A 18 -62.99 -14.53 -1.53
C PRO A 18 -61.76 -15.32 -2.00
N HIS A 19 -61.82 -16.01 -3.15
CA HIS A 19 -60.71 -16.78 -3.72
C HIS A 19 -59.76 -15.95 -4.58
N ALA A 20 -60.11 -14.69 -4.86
CA ALA A 20 -59.27 -13.79 -5.64
C ALA A 20 -58.24 -13.10 -4.74
N GLU A 21 -56.96 -13.28 -5.03
CA GLU A 21 -55.83 -12.64 -4.34
C GLU A 21 -55.17 -11.58 -5.22
N VAL A 22 -54.98 -10.39 -4.64
CA VAL A 22 -54.30 -9.26 -5.29
C VAL A 22 -52.96 -9.05 -4.62
N GLU A 23 -51.90 -9.27 -5.39
CA GLU A 23 -50.52 -9.14 -4.94
C GLU A 23 -49.78 -8.09 -5.77
N CYS A 24 -48.99 -7.26 -5.11
CA CYS A 24 -47.99 -6.38 -5.71
C CYS A 24 -46.60 -6.92 -5.38
N LYS A 25 -45.85 -7.35 -6.40
CA LYS A 25 -44.46 -7.77 -6.27
C LYS A 25 -43.55 -6.58 -6.54
N LEU A 26 -42.81 -6.14 -5.53
CA LEU A 26 -41.97 -4.96 -5.62
C LEU A 26 -40.49 -5.36 -5.72
N PHE A 27 -39.73 -4.66 -6.56
CA PHE A 27 -38.27 -4.86 -6.71
C PHE A 27 -37.87 -6.31 -7.01
N SER A 28 -38.69 -7.04 -7.77
CA SER A 28 -38.45 -8.45 -8.10
C SER A 28 -37.06 -8.64 -8.72
N GLY A 29 -36.22 -9.45 -8.05
CA GLY A 29 -34.83 -9.69 -8.47
C GLY A 29 -33.89 -8.48 -8.33
N LYS A 30 -34.30 -7.40 -7.65
CA LYS A 30 -33.49 -6.18 -7.46
C LYS A 30 -32.97 -5.99 -6.04
N ILE A 31 -33.56 -6.65 -5.03
CA ILE A 31 -33.06 -6.63 -3.64
C ILE A 31 -31.99 -7.72 -3.51
N GLN A 32 -30.73 -7.30 -3.49
CA GLN A 32 -29.60 -8.19 -3.75
C GLN A 32 -28.57 -8.26 -2.62
N THR A 33 -28.58 -7.30 -1.69
CA THR A 33 -27.62 -7.20 -0.59
C THR A 33 -28.34 -7.06 0.74
N LYS A 34 -27.74 -7.59 1.81
CA LYS A 34 -28.29 -7.51 3.17
C LYS A 34 -28.57 -6.06 3.59
N ASP A 35 -27.65 -5.13 3.33
CA ASP A 35 -27.84 -3.72 3.71
C ASP A 35 -29.09 -3.06 3.08
N VAL A 36 -29.39 -3.41 1.83
CA VAL A 36 -30.63 -2.96 1.16
C VAL A 36 -31.86 -3.61 1.79
N ALA A 37 -31.76 -4.91 2.12
CA ALA A 37 -32.83 -5.64 2.76
C ALA A 37 -33.15 -5.10 4.16
N ASP A 38 -32.13 -4.81 4.96
CA ASP A 38 -32.26 -4.29 6.32
C ASP A 38 -32.90 -2.88 6.31
N ARG A 39 -32.44 -1.98 5.43
CA ARG A 39 -33.07 -0.65 5.26
C ARG A 39 -34.55 -0.74 4.85
N ILE A 40 -34.90 -1.66 3.94
CA ILE A 40 -36.30 -1.87 3.55
C ILE A 40 -37.11 -2.40 4.74
N GLN A 41 -36.58 -3.35 5.51
CA GLN A 41 -37.26 -3.88 6.68
C GLN A 41 -37.50 -2.81 7.75
N GLU A 42 -36.51 -1.96 8.04
CA GLU A 42 -36.66 -0.81 8.93
C GLU A 42 -37.79 0.11 8.47
N GLN A 43 -37.84 0.42 7.17
CA GLN A 43 -38.91 1.24 6.62
C GLN A 43 -40.28 0.57 6.70
N ILE A 44 -40.38 -0.74 6.45
CA ILE A 44 -41.63 -1.49 6.60
C ILE A 44 -42.15 -1.41 8.03
N LEU A 45 -41.27 -1.48 9.04
CA LEU A 45 -41.66 -1.33 10.45
C LEU A 45 -42.30 0.02 10.74
N THR A 46 -41.88 1.10 10.06
CA THR A 46 -42.50 2.43 10.22
C THR A 46 -43.90 2.54 9.59
N LEU A 47 -44.23 1.67 8.63
CA LEU A 47 -45.50 1.68 7.90
C LEU A 47 -46.56 0.73 8.50
N CYS A 48 -46.17 -0.09 9.48
CA CYS A 48 -46.95 -1.21 9.98
C CYS A 48 -47.27 -1.09 11.48
N ILE A 49 -48.29 -1.82 11.92
CA ILE A 49 -48.69 -1.91 13.33
C ILE A 49 -48.73 -3.37 13.79
N GLY A 50 -48.50 -3.59 15.10
CA GLY A 50 -48.55 -4.92 15.70
C GLY A 50 -47.24 -5.72 15.56
N PRO A 51 -47.20 -6.95 16.12
CA PRO A 51 -46.01 -7.78 16.09
C PRO A 51 -45.76 -8.38 14.70
N GLN A 52 -44.49 -8.46 14.31
CA GLN A 52 -44.04 -9.20 13.14
C GLN A 52 -44.38 -10.69 13.29
N LYS A 53 -44.92 -11.31 12.24
CA LYS A 53 -45.12 -12.77 12.18
C LYS A 53 -44.00 -13.41 11.36
N ASP A 54 -43.28 -14.35 11.97
CA ASP A 54 -42.26 -15.16 11.29
C ASP A 54 -42.84 -16.48 10.81
N GLU A 55 -42.61 -16.82 9.54
CA GLU A 55 -43.01 -18.08 8.93
C GLU A 55 -41.85 -18.72 8.18
N HIS A 56 -41.57 -19.98 8.51
CA HIS A 56 -40.71 -20.84 7.69
C HIS A 56 -41.58 -21.77 6.87
N ARG A 57 -41.45 -21.71 5.54
CA ARG A 57 -42.28 -22.45 4.60
C ARG A 57 -41.43 -23.12 3.53
N LEU A 58 -41.64 -24.41 3.31
CA LEU A 58 -41.17 -25.13 2.14
C LEU A 58 -42.35 -25.31 1.18
N THR A 59 -42.22 -24.77 -0.02
CA THR A 59 -43.19 -24.86 -1.10
C THR A 59 -42.64 -25.78 -2.19
N ILE A 60 -43.42 -26.73 -2.66
CA ILE A 60 -43.11 -27.58 -3.82
C ILE A 60 -44.27 -27.52 -4.81
N MET A 61 -44.02 -27.00 -6.01
CA MET A 61 -45.00 -26.92 -7.09
C MET A 61 -44.75 -28.03 -8.11
N TYR A 62 -45.75 -28.87 -8.35
CA TYR A 62 -45.72 -29.97 -9.31
C TYR A 62 -46.24 -29.54 -10.68
N GLY A 63 -45.98 -30.35 -11.71
CA GLY A 63 -46.33 -30.05 -13.10
C GLY A 63 -47.84 -29.99 -13.41
N ASP A 64 -48.67 -30.49 -12.49
CA ASP A 64 -50.14 -30.44 -12.54
C ASP A 64 -50.73 -29.16 -11.90
N GLY A 65 -49.87 -28.23 -11.44
CA GLY A 65 -50.26 -26.98 -10.80
C GLY A 65 -50.56 -27.09 -9.30
N ASN A 66 -50.42 -28.28 -8.70
CA ASN A 66 -50.56 -28.44 -7.26
C ASN A 66 -49.33 -27.92 -6.51
N ARG A 67 -49.57 -27.13 -5.46
CA ARG A 67 -48.53 -26.54 -4.62
C ARG A 67 -48.65 -27.07 -3.20
N VAL A 68 -47.65 -27.85 -2.80
CA VAL A 68 -47.56 -28.44 -1.46
C VAL A 68 -46.76 -27.51 -0.57
N ASN A 69 -47.34 -27.13 0.56
CA ASN A 69 -46.74 -26.24 1.55
C ASN A 69 -46.54 -26.96 2.88
N VAL A 70 -45.31 -26.92 3.38
CA VAL A 70 -44.91 -27.46 4.69
C VAL A 70 -44.45 -26.29 5.56
N LEU A 71 -45.04 -26.15 6.74
CA LEU A 71 -44.77 -25.05 7.66
C LEU A 71 -43.95 -25.50 8.87
N GLY A 72 -43.08 -24.63 9.36
CA GLY A 72 -42.30 -24.81 10.57
C GLY A 72 -40.96 -25.52 10.34
N ILE A 73 -39.92 -25.08 11.07
CA ILE A 73 -38.53 -25.53 10.87
C ILE A 73 -38.40 -27.05 11.05
N GLN A 74 -39.03 -27.61 12.09
CA GLN A 74 -38.94 -29.04 12.41
C GLN A 74 -39.53 -29.91 11.29
N ASN A 75 -40.71 -29.56 10.79
CA ASN A 75 -41.38 -30.26 9.71
C ASN A 75 -40.57 -30.19 8.40
N ILE A 76 -40.06 -29.01 8.08
CA ILE A 76 -39.20 -28.80 6.90
C ILE A 76 -37.92 -29.63 7.02
N GLN A 77 -37.30 -29.65 8.19
CA GLN A 77 -36.11 -30.45 8.46
C GLN A 77 -36.39 -31.95 8.28
N THR A 78 -37.52 -32.46 8.78
CA THR A 78 -37.95 -33.84 8.57
C THR A 78 -38.03 -34.15 7.07
N VAL A 79 -38.72 -33.32 6.27
CA VAL A 79 -38.80 -33.51 4.81
C VAL A 79 -37.42 -33.47 4.15
N CYS A 80 -36.51 -32.60 4.59
CA CYS A 80 -35.15 -32.50 4.04
C CYS A 80 -34.28 -33.73 4.38
N ILE A 81 -34.56 -34.41 5.49
CA ILE A 81 -33.83 -35.61 5.95
C ILE A 81 -34.41 -36.86 5.31
N THR A 82 -35.72 -37.05 5.39
CA THR A 82 -36.42 -38.28 4.98
C THR A 82 -36.77 -38.28 3.49
N ASN A 83 -36.78 -37.10 2.85
CA ASN A 83 -37.30 -36.90 1.50
C ASN A 83 -38.72 -37.49 1.34
N SER A 84 -39.55 -37.36 2.37
CA SER A 84 -40.93 -37.86 2.41
C SER A 84 -41.84 -36.87 3.14
N PHE A 85 -43.11 -36.83 2.73
CA PHE A 85 -44.18 -36.08 3.43
C PHE A 85 -44.91 -36.90 4.49
N LYS A 86 -44.57 -38.19 4.63
CA LYS A 86 -45.26 -39.09 5.57
C LYS A 86 -45.14 -38.56 6.99
N GLU A 87 -46.28 -38.44 7.68
CA GLU A 87 -46.39 -37.93 9.06
C GLU A 87 -45.93 -36.46 9.24
N VAL A 88 -45.79 -35.70 8.16
CA VAL A 88 -45.47 -34.27 8.21
C VAL A 88 -46.74 -33.45 7.94
N PRO A 89 -47.17 -32.56 8.86
CA PRO A 89 -48.27 -31.64 8.61
C PRO A 89 -48.01 -30.77 7.38
N LEU A 90 -48.92 -30.82 6.41
CA LEU A 90 -48.85 -30.06 5.16
C LEU A 90 -50.23 -29.62 4.69
N PHE A 91 -50.26 -28.72 3.73
CA PHE A 91 -51.47 -28.43 2.96
C PHE A 91 -51.14 -28.26 1.48
N VAL A 92 -52.12 -28.56 0.65
CA VAL A 92 -52.02 -28.48 -0.80
C VAL A 92 -52.99 -27.42 -1.27
N GLU A 93 -52.44 -26.42 -1.97
CA GLU A 93 -53.20 -25.36 -2.60
C GLU A 93 -53.01 -25.44 -4.12
N LYS A 94 -54.02 -24.96 -4.84
CA LYS A 94 -53.94 -24.71 -6.27
C LYS A 94 -53.92 -23.21 -6.48
N LYS A 95 -52.79 -22.68 -6.94
CA LYS A 95 -52.59 -21.27 -7.23
C LYS A 95 -52.50 -21.09 -8.74
N GLN A 96 -53.50 -20.44 -9.33
CA GLN A 96 -53.62 -20.29 -10.78
C GLN A 96 -53.86 -18.83 -11.20
N ARG A 97 -53.73 -18.56 -12.49
CA ARG A 97 -54.12 -17.29 -13.09
C ARG A 97 -55.64 -17.13 -12.95
N TYR A 98 -56.10 -15.96 -12.52
CA TYR A 98 -57.54 -15.77 -12.25
C TYR A 98 -58.41 -15.94 -13.51
N PHE A 99 -57.93 -15.45 -14.66
CA PHE A 99 -58.62 -15.56 -15.96
C PHE A 99 -58.05 -16.67 -16.85
N GLU A 100 -57.53 -17.77 -16.29
CA GLU A 100 -56.88 -18.86 -17.08
C GLU A 100 -57.77 -19.41 -18.22
N SER A 101 -59.10 -19.28 -18.10
CA SER A 101 -60.11 -19.72 -19.07
C SER A 101 -60.71 -18.62 -19.96
N ASP A 102 -60.37 -17.34 -19.76
CA ASP A 102 -61.05 -16.19 -20.39
C ASP A 102 -60.07 -15.37 -21.26
N LEU A 103 -59.95 -15.76 -22.53
CA LEU A 103 -59.02 -15.16 -23.51
C LEU A 103 -59.37 -13.68 -23.77
N GLY A 104 -58.56 -12.77 -23.23
CA GLY A 104 -58.67 -11.32 -23.48
C GLY A 104 -58.65 -10.45 -22.22
N LYS A 105 -58.86 -11.04 -21.02
CA LYS A 105 -58.72 -10.33 -19.75
C LYS A 105 -57.30 -10.45 -19.20
N LYS A 106 -56.78 -9.36 -18.64
CA LYS A 106 -55.45 -9.32 -18.03
C LYS A 106 -55.57 -9.68 -16.55
N ASP A 107 -54.77 -10.64 -16.11
CA ASP A 107 -54.60 -11.05 -14.70
C ASP A 107 -53.24 -10.60 -14.13
N MET A 108 -52.46 -9.91 -14.94
CA MET A 108 -51.15 -9.36 -14.60
C MET A 108 -50.98 -7.99 -15.24
N ILE A 109 -50.54 -7.03 -14.45
CA ILE A 109 -50.22 -5.66 -14.89
C ILE A 109 -48.79 -5.37 -14.45
N ASP A 110 -47.89 -5.22 -15.42
CA ASP A 110 -46.53 -4.77 -15.17
C ASP A 110 -46.51 -3.24 -15.06
N ALA A 111 -45.96 -2.72 -13.96
CA ALA A 111 -45.70 -1.31 -13.74
C ALA A 111 -44.18 -1.08 -13.65
N PRO A 112 -43.45 -1.13 -14.79
CA PRO A 112 -42.00 -1.08 -14.80
C PRO A 112 -41.45 0.20 -14.16
N GLU A 113 -42.15 1.32 -14.31
CA GLU A 113 -41.78 2.61 -13.71
C GLU A 113 -41.81 2.60 -12.17
N LEU A 114 -42.67 1.78 -11.57
CA LEU A 114 -42.71 1.55 -10.12
C LEU A 114 -41.78 0.43 -9.67
N SER A 115 -41.12 -0.27 -10.61
CA SER A 115 -40.49 -1.58 -10.34
C SER A 115 -41.45 -2.57 -9.65
N ALA A 116 -42.73 -2.48 -10.00
CA ALA A 116 -43.82 -3.25 -9.41
C ALA A 116 -44.51 -4.10 -10.48
N ARG A 117 -45.02 -5.25 -10.05
CA ARG A 117 -45.91 -6.10 -10.85
C ARG A 117 -47.13 -6.44 -10.02
N PHE A 118 -48.31 -6.10 -10.52
CA PHE A 118 -49.58 -6.45 -9.89
C PHE A 118 -50.12 -7.73 -10.51
N THR A 119 -50.53 -8.68 -9.68
CA THR A 119 -51.10 -9.95 -10.13
C THR A 119 -52.40 -10.23 -9.42
N LEU A 120 -53.37 -10.75 -10.19
CA LEU A 120 -54.60 -11.34 -9.71
C LEU A 120 -54.48 -12.87 -9.83
N ARG A 121 -54.65 -13.58 -8.72
CA ARG A 121 -54.53 -15.04 -8.65
C ARG A 121 -55.78 -15.62 -8.02
N SER A 122 -56.12 -16.85 -8.41
CA SER A 122 -57.10 -17.66 -7.69
C SER A 122 -56.35 -18.63 -6.80
N GLU A 123 -56.63 -18.61 -5.50
CA GLU A 123 -56.07 -19.54 -4.53
C GLU A 123 -57.18 -20.38 -3.89
N GLN A 124 -57.06 -21.69 -4.03
CA GLN A 124 -57.98 -22.63 -3.43
C GLN A 124 -57.22 -23.76 -2.72
N MET A 125 -57.56 -23.99 -1.46
CA MET A 125 -57.07 -25.15 -0.73
C MET A 125 -57.74 -26.42 -1.26
N VAL A 126 -56.93 -27.39 -1.67
CA VAL A 126 -57.40 -28.64 -2.28
C VAL A 126 -57.50 -29.75 -1.24
N ARG A 127 -56.43 -29.98 -0.47
CA ARG A 127 -56.34 -31.09 0.51
C ARG A 127 -55.23 -30.85 1.55
N LYS A 128 -55.15 -31.72 2.56
CA LYS A 128 -54.18 -31.64 3.69
C LYS A 128 -53.12 -32.75 3.69
N ASP A 129 -53.10 -33.55 2.63
CA ASP A 129 -52.26 -34.73 2.47
C ASP A 129 -51.71 -34.79 1.04
N TRP A 130 -50.49 -35.34 0.89
CA TRP A 130 -49.83 -35.47 -0.40
C TRP A 130 -48.78 -36.58 -0.38
N GLU A 131 -48.78 -37.46 -1.38
CA GLU A 131 -47.85 -38.60 -1.48
C GLU A 131 -46.77 -38.44 -2.56
N GLY A 132 -46.70 -37.28 -3.22
CA GLY A 132 -45.69 -37.03 -4.25
C GLY A 132 -44.25 -36.93 -3.71
N ASN A 133 -43.28 -37.10 -4.60
CA ASN A 133 -41.86 -37.03 -4.24
C ASN A 133 -41.43 -35.57 -3.95
N PRO A 134 -40.98 -35.22 -2.73
CA PRO A 134 -40.55 -33.86 -2.41
C PRO A 134 -39.42 -33.32 -3.29
N SER A 135 -38.58 -34.19 -3.85
CA SER A 135 -37.44 -33.83 -4.71
C SER A 135 -37.71 -34.06 -6.22
N ASP A 136 -38.97 -34.24 -6.65
CA ASP A 136 -39.33 -34.50 -8.06
C ASP A 136 -38.58 -33.56 -9.01
N PRO A 137 -37.72 -34.05 -9.94
CA PRO A 137 -36.96 -33.21 -10.85
C PRO A 137 -37.81 -32.23 -11.68
N LYS A 138 -39.07 -32.56 -11.96
CA LYS A 138 -39.99 -31.69 -12.71
C LYS A 138 -40.61 -30.58 -11.83
N GLY A 139 -40.51 -30.70 -10.51
CA GLY A 139 -41.09 -29.76 -9.57
C GLY A 139 -40.22 -28.52 -9.31
N HIS A 140 -40.87 -27.39 -9.05
CA HIS A 140 -40.23 -26.16 -8.58
C HIS A 140 -40.25 -26.12 -7.05
N ILE A 141 -39.09 -26.03 -6.42
CA ILE A 141 -38.97 -26.06 -4.95
C ILE A 141 -38.53 -24.69 -4.46
N ARG A 142 -39.17 -24.19 -3.40
CA ARG A 142 -38.82 -22.93 -2.75
C ARG A 142 -38.79 -23.13 -1.25
N LEU A 143 -37.68 -22.79 -0.61
CA LEU A 143 -37.60 -22.63 0.84
C LEU A 143 -37.63 -21.14 1.16
N LEU A 144 -38.59 -20.74 1.98
CA LEU A 144 -38.84 -19.35 2.32
C LEU A 144 -38.73 -19.17 3.84
N HIS A 145 -38.07 -18.09 4.25
CA HIS A 145 -38.22 -17.50 5.57
C HIS A 145 -38.87 -16.14 5.37
N ARG A 146 -40.14 -16.01 5.76
CA ARG A 146 -40.99 -14.86 5.51
C ARG A 146 -41.26 -14.13 6.82
N LYS A 147 -41.04 -12.81 6.79
CA LYS A 147 -41.49 -11.87 7.81
C LYS A 147 -42.71 -11.15 7.25
N SER A 148 -43.84 -11.28 7.92
CA SER A 148 -45.11 -10.66 7.52
C SER A 148 -45.49 -9.54 8.49
N PHE A 149 -45.93 -8.42 7.92
CA PHE A 149 -46.32 -7.21 8.64
C PHE A 149 -47.69 -6.73 8.16
N ILE A 150 -48.52 -6.17 9.05
CA ILE A 150 -49.81 -5.59 8.68
C ILE A 150 -49.69 -4.08 8.63
N SER A 151 -50.14 -3.46 7.53
CA SER A 151 -50.10 -2.01 7.35
C SER A 151 -50.88 -1.28 8.45
N ALA A 152 -50.53 -0.02 8.74
CA ALA A 152 -51.25 0.79 9.71
C ALA A 152 -52.75 0.94 9.38
N SER A 153 -53.09 0.96 8.08
CA SER A 153 -54.46 0.97 7.57
C SER A 153 -55.21 -0.38 7.72
N GLN A 154 -54.48 -1.45 8.07
CA GLN A 154 -54.94 -2.85 8.08
C GLN A 154 -55.49 -3.37 6.74
N LEU A 155 -55.27 -2.63 5.64
CA LEU A 155 -55.71 -3.03 4.31
C LEU A 155 -54.76 -4.05 3.67
N PHE A 156 -53.46 -3.94 3.98
CA PHE A 156 -52.42 -4.70 3.30
C PHE A 156 -51.56 -5.49 4.28
N GLN A 157 -51.09 -6.65 3.80
CA GLN A 157 -50.01 -7.40 4.40
C GLN A 157 -48.75 -7.21 3.57
N ILE A 158 -47.64 -6.87 4.21
CA ILE A 158 -46.33 -6.72 3.58
C ILE A 158 -45.48 -7.93 3.97
N ASP A 159 -45.08 -8.71 2.97
CA ASP A 159 -44.30 -9.93 3.13
C ASP A 159 -42.89 -9.73 2.62
N PHE A 160 -41.92 -9.75 3.54
CA PHE A 160 -40.49 -9.71 3.22
C PHE A 160 -39.89 -11.10 3.39
N SER A 161 -39.53 -11.75 2.27
CA SER A 161 -39.13 -13.16 2.24
C SER A 161 -37.66 -13.34 1.82
N VAL A 162 -36.93 -14.17 2.56
CA VAL A 162 -35.65 -14.73 2.15
C VAL A 162 -35.90 -16.08 1.50
N VAL A 163 -35.52 -16.23 0.22
CA VAL A 163 -35.92 -17.36 -0.62
C VAL A 163 -34.71 -18.08 -1.20
N LYS A 164 -34.71 -19.42 -1.08
CA LYS A 164 -33.85 -20.33 -1.85
C LYS A 164 -34.71 -21.14 -2.78
N THR A 165 -34.32 -21.24 -4.04
CA THR A 165 -35.15 -21.83 -5.09
C THR A 165 -34.38 -22.89 -5.87
N ARG A 166 -35.03 -24.01 -6.16
CA ARG A 166 -34.62 -24.95 -7.18
C ARG A 166 -35.57 -24.86 -8.38
N PRO A 167 -35.07 -24.50 -9.58
CA PRO A 167 -35.92 -24.40 -10.76
C PRO A 167 -36.47 -25.77 -11.19
N MET A 168 -37.53 -25.76 -12.01
CA MET A 168 -38.04 -26.97 -12.65
C MET A 168 -36.97 -27.62 -13.53
N ASN A 169 -37.08 -28.95 -13.73
CA ASN A 169 -36.16 -29.76 -14.53
C ASN A 169 -34.71 -29.75 -14.02
N SER A 170 -34.52 -29.53 -12.72
CA SER A 170 -33.21 -29.60 -12.07
C SER A 170 -32.98 -30.97 -11.43
N LYS A 171 -31.80 -31.54 -11.66
CA LYS A 171 -31.35 -32.77 -10.98
C LYS A 171 -30.86 -32.53 -9.55
N GLN A 172 -30.84 -31.28 -9.09
CA GLN A 172 -30.37 -30.92 -7.75
C GLN A 172 -31.35 -31.42 -6.68
N SER A 173 -30.80 -31.90 -5.56
CA SER A 173 -31.61 -32.26 -4.38
C SER A 173 -32.02 -31.02 -3.58
N ILE A 174 -32.95 -31.18 -2.64
CA ILE A 174 -33.28 -30.12 -1.66
C ILE A 174 -32.02 -29.73 -0.85
N ARG A 175 -31.12 -30.68 -0.55
CA ARG A 175 -29.87 -30.38 0.17
C ARG A 175 -28.91 -29.52 -0.65
N ASP A 176 -28.84 -29.73 -1.96
CA ASP A 176 -28.00 -28.90 -2.83
C ASP A 176 -28.53 -27.47 -2.91
N MET A 177 -29.86 -27.30 -2.92
CA MET A 177 -30.51 -25.98 -2.84
C MET A 177 -30.15 -25.23 -1.54
N LEU A 178 -30.02 -25.92 -0.40
CA LEU A 178 -29.63 -25.28 0.87
C LEU A 178 -28.24 -24.63 0.83
N LYS A 179 -27.36 -25.08 -0.06
CA LYS A 179 -26.01 -24.50 -0.25
C LYS A 179 -26.00 -23.26 -1.16
N GLN A 180 -27.10 -22.97 -1.84
CA GLN A 180 -27.20 -21.82 -2.73
C GLN A 180 -27.39 -20.52 -1.95
N THR A 181 -26.97 -19.41 -2.56
CA THR A 181 -27.25 -18.05 -2.08
C THR A 181 -28.75 -17.81 -2.08
N HIS A 182 -29.27 -17.25 -1.00
CA HIS A 182 -30.65 -16.80 -0.97
C HIS A 182 -30.84 -15.53 -1.80
N THR A 183 -32.09 -15.28 -2.15
CA THR A 183 -32.59 -14.04 -2.76
C THR A 183 -33.61 -13.41 -1.84
N TYR A 184 -33.88 -12.12 -2.02
CA TYR A 184 -34.91 -11.41 -1.28
C TYR A 184 -36.11 -11.13 -2.18
N GLU A 185 -37.29 -11.32 -1.63
CA GLU A 185 -38.56 -11.03 -2.29
C GLU A 185 -39.43 -10.16 -1.39
N LEU A 186 -40.09 -9.17 -1.98
CA LEU A 186 -41.01 -8.27 -1.31
C LEU A 186 -42.36 -8.31 -2.03
N GLU A 187 -43.39 -8.70 -1.30
CA GLU A 187 -44.76 -8.82 -1.78
C GLU A 187 -45.69 -7.99 -0.87
N ILE A 188 -46.64 -7.27 -1.45
CA ILE A 188 -47.69 -6.55 -0.74
C ILE A 188 -49.03 -7.14 -1.18
N GLU A 189 -49.79 -7.70 -0.24
CA GLU A 189 -51.03 -8.43 -0.48
C GLU A 189 -52.22 -7.67 0.10
N PHE A 190 -53.32 -7.58 -0.65
CA PHE A 190 -54.56 -6.97 -0.17
C PHE A 190 -55.38 -7.96 0.66
N VAL A 191 -55.43 -7.77 1.97
CA VAL A 191 -56.00 -8.76 2.92
C VAL A 191 -57.39 -8.38 3.44
N ASN A 192 -57.72 -7.09 3.58
CA ASN A 192 -59.02 -6.67 4.12
C ASN A 192 -60.09 -6.54 3.03
N LYS A 193 -60.52 -7.67 2.48
CA LYS A 193 -61.49 -7.76 1.38
C LYS A 193 -62.90 -7.25 1.76
N GLY A 194 -63.24 -7.23 3.05
CA GLY A 194 -64.54 -6.78 3.57
C GLY A 194 -64.69 -5.26 3.76
N THR A 195 -63.68 -4.47 3.39
CA THR A 195 -63.70 -3.01 3.58
C THR A 195 -64.76 -2.29 2.73
N GLU A 196 -65.43 -1.30 3.31
CA GLU A 196 -66.37 -0.42 2.59
C GLU A 196 -65.67 0.69 1.79
N LEU A 197 -64.35 0.85 1.95
CA LEU A 197 -63.58 1.86 1.22
C LEU A 197 -63.67 1.65 -0.29
N ALA A 198 -63.72 2.78 -1.02
CA ALA A 198 -63.65 2.78 -2.47
C ALA A 198 -62.27 2.31 -2.96
N SER A 199 -62.23 1.63 -4.11
CA SER A 199 -60.99 1.07 -4.68
C SER A 199 -59.93 2.15 -4.96
N SER A 200 -60.33 3.39 -5.26
CA SER A 200 -59.42 4.53 -5.39
C SER A 200 -58.69 4.87 -4.08
N ALA A 201 -59.39 4.82 -2.94
CA ALA A 201 -58.77 5.08 -1.63
C ALA A 201 -57.81 3.95 -1.22
N ILE A 202 -58.15 2.70 -1.54
CA ILE A 202 -57.29 1.52 -1.32
C ILE A 202 -56.00 1.63 -2.14
N LEU A 203 -56.11 2.04 -3.41
CA LEU A 203 -54.94 2.24 -4.27
C LEU A 203 -54.07 3.42 -3.81
N GLU A 204 -54.66 4.49 -3.27
CA GLU A 204 -53.87 5.59 -2.71
C GLU A 204 -53.08 5.15 -1.48
N ASP A 205 -53.65 4.33 -0.59
CA ASP A 205 -52.94 3.74 0.54
C ASP A 205 -51.79 2.81 0.07
N LEU A 206 -52.05 1.95 -0.92
CA LEU A 206 -51.01 1.11 -1.55
C LEU A 206 -49.87 1.95 -2.14
N LYS A 207 -50.22 3.08 -2.77
CA LYS A 207 -49.25 4.01 -3.36
C LYS A 207 -48.36 4.61 -2.28
N GLN A 208 -48.91 5.00 -1.12
CA GLN A 208 -48.12 5.49 0.01
C GLN A 208 -47.16 4.42 0.56
N ILE A 209 -47.61 3.16 0.67
CA ILE A 209 -46.76 2.03 1.08
C ILE A 209 -45.62 1.81 0.08
N ILE A 210 -45.93 1.70 -1.22
CA ILE A 210 -44.93 1.52 -2.28
C ILE A 210 -43.95 2.70 -2.29
N TYR A 211 -44.45 3.93 -2.13
CA TYR A 211 -43.63 5.13 -2.06
C TYR A 211 -42.65 5.07 -0.89
N GLY A 212 -43.15 4.81 0.33
CA GLY A 212 -42.31 4.68 1.53
C GLY A 212 -41.23 3.62 1.38
N ILE A 213 -41.55 2.44 0.86
CA ILE A 213 -40.53 1.40 0.64
C ILE A 213 -39.53 1.80 -0.47
N SER A 214 -40.00 2.48 -1.51
CA SER A 214 -39.16 2.94 -2.61
C SER A 214 -38.15 4.00 -2.17
N THR A 215 -38.51 4.91 -1.26
CA THR A 215 -37.57 5.92 -0.74
C THR A 215 -36.43 5.26 0.03
N ALA A 216 -36.68 4.19 0.78
CA ALA A 216 -35.65 3.40 1.44
C ALA A 216 -34.76 2.63 0.45
N TYR A 217 -35.33 2.07 -0.62
CA TYR A 217 -34.56 1.37 -1.65
C TYR A 217 -33.61 2.32 -2.41
N TYR A 218 -34.13 3.46 -2.88
CA TYR A 218 -33.36 4.44 -3.66
C TYR A 218 -32.57 5.42 -2.80
N GLN A 219 -32.76 5.39 -1.47
CA GLN A 219 -32.14 6.31 -0.50
C GLN A 219 -32.37 7.77 -0.85
N SER A 220 -33.58 8.09 -1.31
CA SER A 220 -34.00 9.46 -1.58
C SER A 220 -35.50 9.60 -1.44
N PRO A 221 -35.98 10.70 -0.83
CA PRO A 221 -37.40 11.04 -0.81
C PRO A 221 -37.89 11.49 -2.19
N PHE A 222 -37.02 11.71 -3.17
CA PHE A 222 -37.37 12.22 -4.50
C PHE A 222 -37.21 11.12 -5.56
N LEU A 223 -38.24 10.31 -5.71
CA LEU A 223 -38.20 9.18 -6.62
C LEU A 223 -38.29 9.61 -8.09
N LEU A 224 -37.46 8.99 -8.92
CA LEU A 224 -37.48 9.15 -10.37
C LEU A 224 -38.12 7.92 -11.04
N PRO A 225 -38.83 8.10 -12.16
CA PRO A 225 -39.18 7.00 -13.06
C PRO A 225 -37.92 6.20 -13.48
N VAL A 226 -38.08 4.91 -13.74
CA VAL A 226 -36.98 4.03 -14.16
C VAL A 226 -36.40 4.49 -15.50
N SER A 227 -37.24 4.98 -16.41
CA SER A 227 -36.82 5.57 -17.67
C SER A 227 -35.91 6.80 -17.47
N ASP A 228 -36.23 7.66 -16.51
CA ASP A 228 -35.41 8.82 -16.14
C ASP A 228 -34.08 8.39 -15.52
N LEU A 229 -34.07 7.40 -14.61
CA LEU A 229 -32.84 6.85 -14.02
C LEU A 229 -31.89 6.34 -15.11
N GLN A 230 -32.42 5.60 -16.10
CA GLN A 230 -31.64 5.12 -17.24
C GLN A 230 -31.14 6.26 -18.11
N ARG A 231 -32.01 7.22 -18.44
CA ARG A 231 -31.65 8.41 -19.23
C ARG A 231 -30.50 9.18 -18.59
N TYR A 232 -30.60 9.50 -17.30
CA TYR A 232 -29.56 10.27 -16.61
C TYR A 232 -28.26 9.50 -16.42
N SER A 233 -28.33 8.18 -16.19
CA SER A 233 -27.14 7.33 -16.14
C SER A 233 -26.39 7.35 -17.48
N GLN A 234 -27.11 7.22 -18.60
CA GLN A 234 -26.52 7.31 -19.94
C GLN A 234 -26.01 8.72 -20.26
N GLU A 235 -26.72 9.76 -19.82
CA GLU A 235 -26.29 11.15 -19.99
C GLU A 235 -24.97 11.41 -19.26
N PHE A 236 -24.84 10.96 -18.02
CA PHE A 236 -23.59 11.07 -17.25
C PHE A 236 -22.45 10.28 -17.90
N LEU A 237 -22.71 9.07 -18.38
CA LEU A 237 -21.70 8.28 -19.11
C LEU A 237 -21.22 9.03 -20.37
N ALA A 238 -22.12 9.69 -21.09
CA ALA A 238 -21.78 10.49 -22.27
C ALA A 238 -21.00 11.77 -21.94
N SER A 239 -21.08 12.29 -20.70
CA SER A 239 -20.39 13.53 -20.31
C SER A 239 -18.87 13.39 -20.17
N SER A 240 -18.34 12.16 -20.21
CA SER A 240 -16.91 11.83 -20.03
C SER A 240 -16.32 12.32 -18.70
N ASN A 241 -17.17 12.50 -17.69
CA ASN A 241 -16.73 12.72 -16.31
C ASN A 241 -16.34 11.37 -15.69
N GLU A 242 -15.19 11.33 -15.01
CA GLU A 242 -14.69 10.12 -14.38
C GLU A 242 -14.24 10.41 -12.95
N PHE A 243 -14.51 9.47 -12.04
CA PHE A 243 -13.94 9.52 -10.68
C PHE A 243 -12.47 9.09 -10.70
N VAL A 244 -11.59 9.88 -10.10
CA VAL A 244 -10.15 9.59 -10.00
C VAL A 244 -9.75 9.24 -8.56
N ASN A 245 -9.05 8.13 -8.36
CA ASN A 245 -8.72 7.56 -7.05
C ASN A 245 -7.41 8.13 -6.47
N PRO A 246 -7.33 8.38 -5.16
CA PRO A 246 -6.09 8.70 -4.47
C PRO A 246 -5.24 7.46 -4.19
N VAL A 247 -3.96 7.65 -3.89
CA VAL A 247 -3.00 6.63 -3.45
C VAL A 247 -2.75 6.69 -1.94
N THR A 248 -2.40 5.57 -1.31
CA THR A 248 -2.08 5.53 0.12
C THR A 248 -0.82 6.31 0.42
N MET A 249 -0.82 7.12 1.48
CA MET A 249 0.34 7.88 1.92
C MET A 249 1.38 6.95 2.56
N ILE A 250 2.63 7.15 2.17
CA ILE A 250 3.80 6.42 2.68
C ILE A 250 4.86 7.43 3.13
N ARG A 251 5.84 6.99 3.92
CA ARG A 251 6.82 7.88 4.58
C ARG A 251 7.61 8.75 3.60
N ARG A 252 7.82 8.34 2.34
CA ARG A 252 8.50 9.17 1.33
C ARG A 252 7.79 10.47 1.03
N HIS A 253 6.47 10.53 1.16
CA HIS A 253 5.67 11.74 0.92
C HIS A 253 5.84 12.80 2.01
N LEU A 254 6.45 12.43 3.14
CA LEU A 254 6.68 13.30 4.28
C LEU A 254 8.03 14.03 4.18
N ARG A 255 8.98 13.53 3.40
CA ARG A 255 10.35 14.06 3.36
C ARG A 255 10.47 15.29 2.46
N ALA A 256 10.98 16.39 2.99
CA ALA A 256 11.18 17.65 2.26
C ALA A 256 12.07 17.50 1.01
N GLU A 257 13.02 16.57 1.04
CA GLU A 257 14.02 16.34 -0.02
C GLU A 257 13.43 15.59 -1.23
N ASN A 258 12.36 14.82 -1.00
CA ASN A 258 11.76 14.00 -2.03
C ASN A 258 10.83 14.84 -2.92
N PRO A 259 10.77 14.57 -4.24
CA PRO A 259 9.79 15.20 -5.10
C PRO A 259 8.36 14.86 -4.66
N HIS A 260 7.45 15.82 -4.84
CA HIS A 260 6.01 15.69 -4.55
C HIS A 260 5.65 15.42 -3.08
N ASN A 261 6.53 15.76 -2.14
CA ASN A 261 6.23 15.69 -0.72
C ASN A 261 5.14 16.70 -0.30
N ILE A 262 4.45 16.42 0.82
CA ILE A 262 3.31 17.21 1.28
C ILE A 262 3.69 18.56 1.89
N LEU A 263 4.97 18.82 2.18
CA LEU A 263 5.42 20.09 2.77
C LEU A 263 5.44 21.25 1.74
N HIS A 264 5.24 20.97 0.45
CA HIS A 264 5.26 22.01 -0.58
C HIS A 264 4.17 21.81 -1.64
N ASP A 265 3.35 22.84 -1.86
CA ASP A 265 2.28 22.89 -2.87
C ASP A 265 1.16 21.86 -2.67
N TYR A 266 0.75 21.64 -1.41
CA TYR A 266 -0.38 20.78 -1.06
C TYR A 266 -1.44 21.52 -0.26
N THR A 267 -2.64 20.98 -0.30
CA THR A 267 -3.74 21.27 0.61
C THR A 267 -4.03 20.04 1.45
N VAL A 268 -4.50 20.21 2.67
CA VAL A 268 -4.98 19.15 3.55
C VAL A 268 -6.47 19.33 3.84
N THR A 269 -7.23 18.23 3.82
CA THR A 269 -8.64 18.17 4.22
C THR A 269 -8.91 16.86 4.96
N ASN A 270 -10.01 16.80 5.71
CA ASN A 270 -10.41 15.60 6.43
C ASN A 270 -10.97 14.53 5.47
N LYS A 271 -10.67 13.27 5.77
CA LYS A 271 -11.32 12.13 5.11
C LYS A 271 -12.58 11.78 5.92
N ALA A 272 -13.75 11.99 5.35
CA ALA A 272 -15.00 11.61 6.00
C ALA A 272 -15.24 10.11 5.81
N ASP A 273 -16.03 9.51 6.69
CA ASP A 273 -16.56 8.17 6.48
C ASP A 273 -17.89 8.22 5.71
N GLY A 274 -17.82 8.64 4.44
CA GLY A 274 -18.98 8.80 3.56
C GLY A 274 -18.89 8.01 2.25
N GLU A 275 -19.98 8.02 1.50
CA GLU A 275 -20.02 7.47 0.15
C GLU A 275 -19.53 8.50 -0.87
N ARG A 276 -18.46 8.21 -1.60
CA ARG A 276 -18.05 9.06 -2.72
C ARG A 276 -19.14 9.11 -3.81
N ARG A 277 -19.66 10.30 -4.07
CA ARG A 277 -20.66 10.60 -5.10
C ARG A 277 -20.33 11.92 -5.77
N GLY A 278 -20.73 12.08 -7.03
CA GLY A 278 -20.63 13.35 -7.74
C GLY A 278 -22.00 13.98 -7.90
N LEU A 279 -22.08 15.30 -7.79
CA LEU A 279 -23.26 16.07 -8.17
C LEU A 279 -23.19 16.41 -9.65
N TYR A 280 -24.24 16.10 -10.40
CA TYR A 280 -24.36 16.37 -11.82
C TYR A 280 -25.67 17.11 -12.12
N VAL A 281 -25.60 18.18 -12.92
CA VAL A 281 -26.78 18.90 -13.38
C VAL A 281 -27.16 18.40 -14.78
N THR A 282 -28.31 17.75 -14.86
CA THR A 282 -28.85 17.14 -16.09
C THR A 282 -29.37 18.17 -17.10
N ARG A 283 -29.62 17.74 -18.33
CA ARG A 283 -30.19 18.60 -19.41
C ARG A 283 -31.55 19.19 -19.08
N ASP A 284 -32.38 18.51 -18.29
CA ASP A 284 -33.64 19.05 -17.77
C ASP A 284 -33.47 19.77 -16.42
N LYS A 285 -32.24 20.18 -16.08
CA LYS A 285 -31.85 21.04 -14.95
C LYS A 285 -31.96 20.38 -13.58
N LYS A 286 -32.26 19.09 -13.49
CA LYS A 286 -32.28 18.39 -12.21
C LYS A 286 -30.85 18.16 -11.72
N LEU A 287 -30.60 18.49 -10.45
CA LEU A 287 -29.36 18.15 -9.77
C LEU A 287 -29.46 16.73 -9.24
N ILE A 288 -28.63 15.82 -9.75
CA ILE A 288 -28.60 14.41 -9.34
C ILE A 288 -27.27 14.09 -8.67
N MET A 289 -27.29 13.11 -7.76
CA MET A 289 -26.10 12.44 -7.27
C MET A 289 -25.82 11.21 -8.13
N VAL A 290 -24.56 11.00 -8.50
CA VAL A 290 -24.10 9.84 -9.26
C VAL A 290 -22.94 9.16 -8.53
N ASN A 291 -22.95 7.84 -8.45
CA ASN A 291 -21.81 7.10 -7.88
C ASN A 291 -20.89 6.51 -8.97
N LYS A 292 -19.78 5.91 -8.55
CA LYS A 292 -18.79 5.27 -9.46
C LYS A 292 -19.35 4.17 -10.37
N ASN A 293 -20.50 3.58 -10.00
CA ASN A 293 -21.16 2.52 -10.76
C ASN A 293 -22.24 3.08 -11.72
N GLY A 294 -22.41 4.40 -11.78
CA GLY A 294 -23.41 5.05 -12.62
C GLY A 294 -24.83 5.01 -12.04
N GLN A 295 -25.01 4.61 -10.78
CA GLN A 295 -26.29 4.73 -10.10
C GLN A 295 -26.59 6.20 -9.81
N VAL A 296 -27.82 6.61 -10.09
CA VAL A 296 -28.25 7.99 -10.01
C VAL A 296 -29.38 8.16 -8.99
N THR A 297 -29.38 9.28 -8.30
CA THR A 297 -30.40 9.64 -7.31
C THR A 297 -30.72 11.12 -7.44
N TRP A 298 -32.00 11.49 -7.53
CA TRP A 298 -32.37 12.91 -7.56
C TRP A 298 -32.32 13.53 -6.15
N THR A 299 -31.79 14.75 -6.08
CA THR A 299 -31.65 15.53 -4.83
C THR A 299 -32.89 16.33 -4.47
N GLY A 300 -33.89 16.41 -5.35
CA GLY A 300 -35.05 17.30 -5.21
C GLY A 300 -34.77 18.75 -5.63
N ILE A 301 -33.55 19.05 -6.08
CA ILE A 301 -33.11 20.39 -6.51
C ILE A 301 -33.17 20.48 -8.04
N THR A 302 -33.67 21.61 -8.55
CA THR A 302 -33.80 21.88 -10.00
C THR A 302 -33.34 23.30 -10.31
N GLY A 303 -32.50 23.47 -11.33
CA GLY A 303 -32.04 24.77 -11.81
C GLY A 303 -33.16 25.59 -12.46
N LEU A 304 -33.08 26.91 -12.32
CA LEU A 304 -34.01 27.87 -12.90
C LEU A 304 -33.68 28.23 -14.35
N SER A 305 -32.42 28.02 -14.77
CA SER A 305 -31.92 28.33 -16.12
C SER A 305 -31.00 27.23 -16.63
N ASP A 306 -30.57 27.32 -17.90
CA ASP A 306 -29.66 26.35 -18.52
C ASP A 306 -28.19 26.55 -18.06
N THR A 307 -27.91 27.60 -17.27
CA THR A 307 -26.55 28.05 -16.90
C THR A 307 -25.67 26.94 -16.32
N HIS A 308 -26.26 26.06 -15.49
CA HIS A 308 -25.54 25.00 -14.79
C HIS A 308 -25.60 23.64 -15.49
N VAL A 309 -26.26 23.52 -16.65
CA VAL A 309 -26.40 22.22 -17.32
C VAL A 309 -25.02 21.62 -17.66
N GLY A 310 -24.80 20.38 -17.23
CA GLY A 310 -23.54 19.66 -17.40
C GLY A 310 -22.49 19.92 -16.32
N ASP A 311 -22.80 20.73 -15.30
CA ASP A 311 -21.92 20.92 -14.14
C ASP A 311 -21.67 19.59 -13.43
N PHE A 312 -20.43 19.40 -12.98
CA PHE A 312 -20.02 18.20 -12.27
C PHE A 312 -19.07 18.54 -11.13
N LEU A 313 -19.51 18.21 -9.91
CA LEU A 313 -18.79 18.43 -8.66
C LEU A 313 -18.53 17.07 -8.00
N ASP A 314 -17.28 16.80 -7.67
CA ASP A 314 -16.88 15.57 -6.98
C ASP A 314 -16.90 15.80 -5.47
N GLY A 315 -17.40 14.81 -4.73
CA GLY A 315 -17.70 14.97 -3.33
C GLY A 315 -17.97 13.68 -2.60
N GLU A 316 -18.34 13.85 -1.34
CA GLU A 316 -18.62 12.78 -0.41
C GLU A 316 -20.01 13.00 0.20
N TYR A 317 -20.90 12.03 0.02
CA TYR A 317 -22.24 12.04 0.59
C TYR A 317 -22.23 11.28 1.91
N ILE A 318 -22.74 11.91 2.96
CA ILE A 318 -22.81 11.38 4.32
C ILE A 318 -24.29 11.14 4.66
N PRO A 319 -24.81 9.92 4.47
CA PRO A 319 -26.26 9.66 4.53
C PRO A 319 -26.88 10.00 5.87
N ALA A 320 -26.20 9.70 6.99
CA ALA A 320 -26.70 9.96 8.34
C ALA A 320 -27.01 11.43 8.61
N HIS A 321 -26.29 12.35 7.95
CA HIS A 321 -26.42 13.80 8.12
C HIS A 321 -27.14 14.48 6.94
N HIS A 322 -27.55 13.73 5.91
CA HIS A 322 -28.06 14.28 4.65
C HIS A 322 -27.14 15.37 4.06
N LEU A 323 -25.83 15.19 4.19
CA LEU A 323 -24.82 16.17 3.83
C LEU A 323 -24.00 15.70 2.62
N PHE A 324 -23.85 16.56 1.62
CA PHE A 324 -22.91 16.39 0.52
C PHE A 324 -21.77 17.40 0.65
N CYS A 325 -20.56 16.89 0.82
CA CYS A 325 -19.34 17.67 0.95
C CYS A 325 -18.56 17.67 -0.38
N ILE A 326 -18.59 18.79 -1.10
CA ILE A 326 -17.81 19.01 -2.33
C ILE A 326 -16.33 19.14 -1.97
N PHE A 327 -15.47 18.39 -2.67
CA PHE A 327 -14.01 18.52 -2.54
C PHE A 327 -13.30 18.86 -3.86
N ASP A 328 -13.94 18.71 -5.02
CA ASP A 328 -13.40 19.14 -6.31
C ASP A 328 -14.52 19.47 -7.33
N VAL A 329 -14.19 20.19 -8.40
CA VAL A 329 -15.13 20.61 -9.45
C VAL A 329 -14.48 20.43 -10.81
N TYR A 330 -15.09 19.61 -11.68
CA TYR A 330 -14.53 19.29 -13.00
C TYR A 330 -15.23 20.06 -14.12
N ARG A 331 -16.50 20.41 -13.93
CA ARG A 331 -17.23 21.28 -14.85
C ARG A 331 -18.10 22.26 -14.07
N PHE A 332 -18.09 23.51 -14.50
CA PHE A 332 -18.88 24.58 -13.88
C PHE A 332 -19.30 25.63 -14.91
N ARG A 333 -20.60 25.95 -14.96
CA ARG A 333 -21.26 26.88 -15.90
C ARG A 333 -20.81 26.68 -17.35
N GLY A 334 -20.83 25.42 -17.82
CA GLY A 334 -20.43 25.04 -19.18
C GLY A 334 -18.92 24.95 -19.45
N ARG A 335 -18.07 25.44 -18.55
CA ARG A 335 -16.60 25.39 -18.67
C ARG A 335 -16.03 24.10 -18.08
N ASP A 336 -15.01 23.54 -18.73
CA ASP A 336 -14.17 22.49 -18.15
C ASP A 336 -13.12 23.13 -17.22
N THR A 337 -13.22 22.82 -15.93
CA THR A 337 -12.36 23.38 -14.87
C THR A 337 -11.20 22.47 -14.51
N ARG A 338 -11.08 21.28 -15.12
CA ARG A 338 -10.01 20.31 -14.80
C ARG A 338 -8.60 20.86 -15.04
N GLY A 339 -8.44 21.84 -15.94
CA GLY A 339 -7.17 22.52 -16.19
C GLY A 339 -6.79 23.61 -15.18
N LEU A 340 -7.70 24.01 -14.29
CA LEU A 340 -7.44 25.02 -13.25
C LEU A 340 -6.71 24.39 -12.06
N PRO A 341 -5.99 25.16 -11.22
CA PRO A 341 -5.49 24.68 -9.93
C PRO A 341 -6.65 24.36 -8.97
N LEU A 342 -6.42 23.52 -7.96
CA LEU A 342 -7.41 23.28 -6.90
C LEU A 342 -7.74 24.59 -6.17
N MET A 343 -6.68 25.29 -5.74
CA MET A 343 -6.73 26.65 -5.18
C MET A 343 -5.41 27.38 -5.45
N LYS A 344 -5.41 28.71 -5.33
CA LYS A 344 -4.19 29.53 -5.37
C LYS A 344 -3.84 30.04 -3.98
N THR A 345 -4.50 31.11 -3.56
CA THR A 345 -4.51 31.63 -2.19
C THR A 345 -5.95 31.81 -1.74
N ASP A 346 -6.19 31.91 -0.44
CA ASP A 346 -7.53 32.20 0.07
C ASP A 346 -8.03 33.54 -0.46
N GLU A 347 -7.16 34.54 -0.49
CA GLU A 347 -7.48 35.88 -1.03
C GLU A 347 -7.85 35.84 -2.51
N ASP A 348 -7.11 35.11 -3.36
CA ASP A 348 -7.45 34.98 -4.79
C ASP A 348 -8.72 34.17 -4.98
N THR A 349 -8.94 33.13 -4.18
CA THR A 349 -10.15 32.32 -4.25
C THR A 349 -11.40 33.13 -3.86
N LEU A 350 -11.26 34.12 -2.98
CA LEU A 350 -12.33 35.05 -2.62
C LEU A 350 -12.54 36.15 -3.67
N LYS A 351 -11.46 36.75 -4.19
CA LYS A 351 -11.56 37.85 -5.17
C LYS A 351 -11.87 37.38 -6.59
N ASN A 352 -11.34 36.22 -6.98
CA ASN A 352 -11.41 35.66 -8.33
C ASN A 352 -11.82 34.18 -8.31
N PRO A 353 -13.02 33.84 -7.82
CA PRO A 353 -13.41 32.45 -7.56
C PRO A 353 -13.38 31.54 -8.81
N LEU A 354 -13.53 32.09 -10.02
CA LEU A 354 -13.51 31.30 -11.27
C LEU A 354 -12.10 30.90 -11.74
N ASN A 355 -11.05 31.27 -11.01
CA ASN A 355 -9.66 30.93 -11.31
C ASN A 355 -9.16 29.66 -10.61
N SER A 356 -9.98 29.04 -9.76
CA SER A 356 -9.66 27.81 -9.05
C SER A 356 -10.88 26.89 -8.94
N ARG A 357 -10.66 25.58 -8.75
CA ARG A 357 -11.76 24.60 -8.65
C ARG A 357 -12.54 24.75 -7.35
N LEU A 358 -11.87 25.05 -6.24
CA LEU A 358 -12.56 25.36 -4.97
C LEU A 358 -13.32 26.69 -5.01
N GLY A 359 -12.83 27.68 -5.75
CA GLY A 359 -13.58 28.92 -5.97
C GLY A 359 -14.86 28.68 -6.77
N CYS A 360 -14.81 27.85 -7.82
CA CYS A 360 -16.01 27.39 -8.52
C CYS A 360 -16.99 26.65 -7.59
N ALA A 361 -16.49 25.82 -6.68
CA ALA A 361 -17.33 25.14 -5.69
C ALA A 361 -18.07 26.14 -4.78
N ARG A 362 -17.38 27.20 -4.33
CA ARG A 362 -17.99 28.26 -3.51
C ARG A 362 -19.06 29.03 -4.26
N GLU A 363 -18.81 29.36 -5.53
CA GLU A 363 -19.80 30.01 -6.39
C GLU A 363 -21.03 29.14 -6.61
N PHE A 364 -20.84 27.83 -6.81
CA PHE A 364 -21.95 26.89 -6.90
C PHE A 364 -22.84 26.91 -5.64
N ILE A 365 -22.26 27.00 -4.44
CA ILE A 365 -23.03 27.13 -3.18
C ILE A 365 -23.84 28.44 -3.14
N GLN A 366 -23.31 29.55 -3.67
CA GLN A 366 -24.09 30.80 -3.76
C GLN A 366 -25.19 30.71 -4.81
N ASP A 367 -24.91 30.08 -5.95
CA ASP A 367 -25.90 29.82 -6.99
C ASP A 367 -27.02 28.93 -6.51
N LEU A 368 -26.73 27.91 -5.68
CA LEU A 368 -27.76 27.05 -5.08
C LEU A 368 -28.85 27.84 -4.34
N LYS A 369 -28.51 29.01 -3.78
CA LYS A 369 -29.47 29.87 -3.06
C LYS A 369 -30.35 30.72 -3.97
N THR A 370 -29.91 30.99 -5.20
CA THR A 370 -30.53 32.02 -6.07
C THR A 370 -30.96 31.50 -7.44
N GLN A 371 -30.25 30.52 -7.99
CA GLN A 371 -30.45 29.95 -9.33
C GLN A 371 -31.09 28.56 -9.32
N PHE A 372 -31.38 28.01 -8.14
CA PHE A 372 -32.02 26.71 -7.99
C PHE A 372 -33.28 26.81 -7.15
N ARG A 373 -34.25 25.95 -7.46
CA ARG A 373 -35.45 25.73 -6.66
C ARG A 373 -35.34 24.37 -6.00
N MET A 374 -35.62 24.32 -4.70
CA MET A 374 -35.67 23.09 -3.94
C MET A 374 -37.12 22.62 -3.78
N THR A 375 -37.34 21.32 -3.98
CA THR A 375 -38.63 20.68 -3.68
C THR A 375 -38.74 20.46 -2.17
N PRO A 376 -39.86 20.79 -1.51
CA PRO A 376 -40.06 20.54 -0.08
C PRO A 376 -39.94 19.05 0.28
N ALA A 377 -39.24 18.75 1.38
CA ALA A 377 -39.14 17.41 1.96
C ALA A 377 -38.91 17.50 3.48
N LEU A 378 -39.19 16.40 4.21
CA LEU A 378 -38.99 16.29 5.66
C LEU A 378 -37.52 16.51 6.08
N GLN A 379 -36.59 15.96 5.30
CA GLN A 379 -35.15 16.16 5.48
C GLN A 379 -34.57 16.57 4.14
N GLN A 380 -34.02 17.78 4.09
CA GLN A 380 -33.47 18.36 2.88
C GLN A 380 -31.95 18.15 2.84
N ILE A 381 -31.42 17.85 1.66
CA ILE A 381 -29.98 17.68 1.48
C ILE A 381 -29.25 19.01 1.72
N ARG A 382 -28.21 18.97 2.54
CA ARG A 382 -27.24 20.05 2.71
C ARG A 382 -26.09 19.84 1.73
N ILE A 383 -25.67 20.89 1.03
CA ILE A 383 -24.54 20.84 0.11
C ILE A 383 -23.54 21.90 0.58
N GLU A 384 -22.32 21.47 0.88
CA GLU A 384 -21.27 22.32 1.45
C GLU A 384 -19.92 22.02 0.78
N THR A 385 -18.99 22.95 0.86
CA THR A 385 -17.59 22.72 0.44
C THR A 385 -16.78 22.24 1.62
N LYS A 386 -15.95 21.20 1.44
CA LYS A 386 -15.02 20.75 2.49
C LYS A 386 -14.09 21.90 2.91
N LEU A 387 -13.67 21.84 4.18
CA LEU A 387 -12.61 22.70 4.68
C LEU A 387 -11.27 22.24 4.10
N PHE A 388 -10.55 23.15 3.45
CA PHE A 388 -9.18 22.94 3.00
C PHE A 388 -8.27 23.93 3.70
N LEU A 389 -7.14 23.43 4.18
CA LEU A 389 -6.04 24.25 4.68
C LEU A 389 -4.84 24.06 3.76
N ALA A 390 -4.06 25.12 3.56
CA ALA A 390 -2.89 25.09 2.69
C ALA A 390 -1.76 25.91 3.30
N GLY A 391 -0.54 25.40 3.17
CA GLY A 391 0.67 26.02 3.68
C GLY A 391 1.89 25.30 3.14
N ASP A 392 3.06 25.92 3.26
CA ASP A 392 4.33 25.32 2.87
C ASP A 392 5.26 25.28 4.10
N GLY A 393 6.04 24.19 4.25
CA GLY A 393 6.96 23.98 5.37
C GLY A 393 6.27 24.01 6.75
N PRO A 394 6.67 24.89 7.68
CA PRO A 394 6.04 24.99 9.00
C PRO A 394 4.53 25.24 8.96
N ALA A 395 4.05 26.01 7.98
CA ALA A 395 2.63 26.32 7.87
C ALA A 395 1.80 25.08 7.50
N MET A 396 2.36 24.13 6.73
CA MET A 396 1.69 22.86 6.45
C MET A 396 1.56 22.01 7.71
N GLU A 397 2.59 21.96 8.56
CA GLU A 397 2.53 21.26 9.84
C GLU A 397 1.40 21.82 10.73
N GLU A 398 1.28 23.15 10.81
CA GLU A 398 0.19 23.81 11.52
C GLU A 398 -1.18 23.45 10.91
N CYS A 399 -1.31 23.52 9.57
CA CYS A 399 -2.54 23.14 8.87
C CYS A 399 -2.99 21.71 9.20
N ILE A 400 -2.06 20.76 9.24
CA ILE A 400 -2.34 19.36 9.58
C ILE A 400 -2.86 19.25 11.01
N ARG A 401 -2.18 19.88 11.97
CA ARG A 401 -2.60 19.88 13.38
C ARG A 401 -3.99 20.47 13.53
N THR A 402 -4.24 21.64 12.93
CA THR A 402 -5.55 22.29 12.94
C THR A 402 -6.63 21.37 12.36
N MET A 403 -6.37 20.71 11.23
CA MET A 403 -7.34 19.81 10.60
C MET A 403 -7.67 18.59 11.48
N LEU A 404 -6.67 18.00 12.13
CA LEU A 404 -6.87 16.85 13.04
C LEU A 404 -7.56 17.24 14.34
N ASP A 405 -7.34 18.46 14.83
CA ASP A 405 -7.94 18.96 16.07
C ASP A 405 -9.35 19.56 15.85
N THR A 406 -9.77 19.72 14.59
CA THR A 406 -11.10 20.23 14.23
C THR A 406 -12.14 19.13 14.39
N THR A 407 -13.16 19.38 15.22
CA THR A 407 -14.32 18.50 15.35
C THR A 407 -15.32 18.75 14.22
N PHE A 408 -15.72 17.68 13.54
CA PHE A 408 -16.76 17.70 12.51
C PHE A 408 -18.06 17.09 13.05
N GLU A 409 -19.20 17.42 12.43
CA GLU A 409 -20.50 16.83 12.82
C GLU A 409 -20.63 15.34 12.44
N TYR A 410 -19.66 14.81 11.68
CA TYR A 410 -19.60 13.44 11.18
C TYR A 410 -18.25 12.80 11.47
N GLU A 411 -18.18 11.47 11.41
CA GLU A 411 -16.94 10.72 11.67
C GLU A 411 -15.89 10.92 10.57
N THR A 412 -14.63 10.96 10.99
CA THR A 412 -13.47 11.09 10.10
C THR A 412 -12.48 9.96 10.37
N ASP A 413 -11.89 9.41 9.31
CA ASP A 413 -11.01 8.23 9.37
C ASP A 413 -9.61 8.50 8.79
N GLY A 414 -9.22 9.78 8.72
CA GLY A 414 -7.90 10.21 8.27
C GLY A 414 -7.90 11.54 7.53
N LEU A 415 -6.90 11.73 6.67
CA LEU A 415 -6.65 12.97 5.92
C LEU A 415 -6.49 12.71 4.43
N ILE A 416 -6.83 13.70 3.61
CA ILE A 416 -6.56 13.73 2.18
C ILE A 416 -5.66 14.92 1.86
N PHE A 417 -4.57 14.65 1.14
CA PHE A 417 -3.64 15.64 0.63
C PHE A 417 -3.80 15.76 -0.88
N THR A 418 -4.15 16.95 -1.36
CA THR A 418 -4.34 17.22 -2.79
C THR A 418 -3.38 18.32 -3.23
N PRO A 419 -2.68 18.19 -4.37
CA PRO A 419 -1.79 19.24 -4.83
C PRO A 419 -2.57 20.54 -5.11
N ARG A 420 -2.06 21.66 -4.59
CA ARG A 420 -2.72 22.96 -4.65
C ARG A 420 -2.76 23.50 -6.08
N SER A 421 -1.61 23.54 -6.76
CA SER A 421 -1.49 24.16 -8.09
C SER A 421 -1.81 23.24 -9.28
N SER A 422 -1.91 21.92 -9.05
CA SER A 422 -1.99 20.94 -10.13
C SER A 422 -3.38 20.88 -10.78
N PRO A 423 -3.48 20.71 -12.13
CA PRO A 423 -4.74 20.33 -12.78
C PRO A 423 -5.22 18.95 -12.30
N VAL A 424 -6.48 18.59 -12.60
CA VAL A 424 -7.04 17.29 -12.24
C VAL A 424 -6.35 16.17 -13.00
N ALA A 425 -5.64 15.30 -12.27
CA ALA A 425 -5.04 14.06 -12.78
C ALA A 425 -4.30 14.21 -14.13
N PRO A 426 -3.26 15.07 -14.21
CA PRO A 426 -2.50 15.27 -15.44
C PRO A 426 -1.88 13.95 -15.92
N ARG A 427 -1.64 13.84 -17.23
CA ARG A 427 -1.17 12.58 -17.85
C ARG A 427 0.10 12.00 -17.19
N GLY A 428 1.01 12.85 -16.71
CA GLY A 428 2.23 12.42 -16.01
C GLY A 428 2.00 11.86 -14.60
N ASP A 429 0.88 12.23 -13.95
CA ASP A 429 0.57 11.84 -12.57
C ASP A 429 -0.59 10.82 -12.52
N ARG A 430 -0.91 10.14 -13.63
CA ARG A 430 -2.09 9.29 -13.76
C ARG A 430 -1.73 7.86 -14.19
N LYS A 431 -2.15 6.88 -13.40
CA LYS A 431 -2.13 5.45 -13.75
C LYS A 431 -3.55 4.90 -13.79
N GLY A 432 -4.09 4.67 -14.98
CA GLY A 432 -5.49 4.26 -15.15
C GLY A 432 -6.47 5.31 -14.60
N ARG A 433 -7.23 4.98 -13.56
CA ARG A 433 -8.12 5.90 -12.84
C ARG A 433 -7.53 6.38 -11.50
N THR A 434 -6.22 6.29 -11.32
CA THR A 434 -5.54 6.67 -10.07
C THR A 434 -4.68 7.90 -10.31
N TRP A 435 -4.79 8.89 -9.42
CA TRP A 435 -3.96 10.08 -9.38
C TRP A 435 -2.84 9.88 -8.36
N LEU A 436 -1.62 9.75 -8.85
CA LEU A 436 -0.44 9.35 -8.08
C LEU A 436 0.03 10.39 -7.06
N ARG A 437 -0.49 11.62 -7.13
CA ARG A 437 -0.13 12.74 -6.24
C ARG A 437 -1.25 13.16 -5.31
N VAL A 438 -2.38 12.46 -5.28
CA VAL A 438 -3.40 12.68 -4.24
C VAL A 438 -3.22 11.60 -3.21
N TYR A 439 -2.81 11.98 -2.00
CA TYR A 439 -2.49 11.05 -0.93
C TYR A 439 -3.65 10.93 0.03
N LYS A 440 -4.03 9.70 0.37
CA LYS A 440 -4.90 9.40 1.50
C LYS A 440 -4.07 8.85 2.65
N TRP A 441 -4.17 9.48 3.81
CA TRP A 441 -3.61 8.95 5.05
C TRP A 441 -4.74 8.45 5.93
N LYS A 442 -4.52 7.32 6.58
CA LYS A 442 -5.39 6.77 7.61
C LYS A 442 -4.53 6.42 8.84
N PRO A 443 -5.07 6.56 10.06
CA PRO A 443 -4.45 5.99 11.24
C PRO A 443 -4.17 4.49 11.04
N PRO A 444 -2.99 3.98 11.45
CA PRO A 444 -2.57 2.60 11.17
C PRO A 444 -3.56 1.52 11.64
N HIS A 445 -4.21 1.75 12.79
CA HIS A 445 -5.18 0.83 13.38
C HIS A 445 -6.52 0.77 12.61
N LEU A 446 -6.76 1.69 11.67
CA LEU A 446 -7.94 1.71 10.79
C LEU A 446 -7.64 1.17 9.39
N ASN A 447 -6.44 0.65 9.15
CA ASN A 447 -6.10 0.01 7.88
C ASN A 447 -6.82 -1.34 7.74
N THR A 448 -7.54 -1.50 6.63
CA THR A 448 -8.26 -2.73 6.30
C THR A 448 -7.98 -3.16 4.86
N ILE A 449 -7.97 -4.47 4.61
CA ILE A 449 -7.85 -5.05 3.27
C ILE A 449 -9.08 -5.92 3.00
N ASP A 450 -9.70 -5.73 1.84
CA ASP A 450 -10.78 -6.60 1.41
C ASP A 450 -10.21 -7.84 0.71
N PHE A 451 -10.56 -9.03 1.18
CA PHE A 451 -10.12 -10.31 0.63
C PHE A 451 -11.31 -11.15 0.19
N LEU A 452 -11.15 -11.94 -0.87
CA LEU A 452 -11.99 -13.13 -1.07
C LEU A 452 -11.50 -14.23 -0.13
N VAL A 453 -12.38 -14.75 0.74
CA VAL A 453 -12.02 -15.82 1.69
C VAL A 453 -12.48 -17.20 1.17
N ARG A 454 -11.58 -18.19 1.25
CA ARG A 454 -11.91 -19.61 1.07
C ARG A 454 -11.66 -20.33 2.38
N MET A 455 -12.68 -21.00 2.91
CA MET A 455 -12.59 -21.69 4.21
C MET A 455 -12.63 -23.20 4.04
N SER A 456 -11.91 -23.91 4.90
CA SER A 456 -12.01 -25.36 5.01
C SER A 456 -13.34 -25.78 5.64
N SER A 457 -13.77 -27.01 5.35
CA SER A 457 -14.97 -27.58 5.96
C SER A 457 -14.75 -28.00 7.42
N GLU A 458 -13.52 -28.37 7.77
CA GLU A 458 -13.13 -28.93 9.07
C GLU A 458 -12.94 -27.84 10.13
N GLU A 459 -13.37 -28.13 11.35
CA GLU A 459 -13.09 -27.28 12.50
C GLU A 459 -11.68 -27.55 13.03
N THR A 460 -11.02 -26.49 13.45
CA THR A 460 -9.69 -26.46 14.06
C THR A 460 -9.73 -25.54 15.28
N PHE A 461 -8.59 -25.32 15.92
CA PHE A 461 -8.46 -24.48 17.11
C PHE A 461 -7.39 -23.42 16.90
N ASP A 462 -7.74 -22.16 17.11
CA ASP A 462 -6.77 -21.07 17.13
C ASP A 462 -6.11 -21.02 18.52
N VAL A 463 -4.87 -21.51 18.60
CA VAL A 463 -4.08 -21.55 19.84
C VAL A 463 -3.79 -20.16 20.41
N VAL A 464 -3.74 -19.12 19.57
CA VAL A 464 -3.43 -17.75 20.00
C VAL A 464 -4.67 -17.12 20.63
N ARG A 465 -5.83 -17.23 19.96
CA ARG A 465 -7.10 -16.68 20.44
C ARG A 465 -7.83 -17.58 21.43
N LYS A 466 -7.41 -18.84 21.56
CA LYS A 466 -8.04 -19.89 22.38
C LYS A 466 -9.51 -20.12 22.01
N THR A 467 -9.82 -20.04 20.72
CA THR A 467 -11.18 -20.21 20.19
C THR A 467 -11.23 -21.31 19.14
N LYS A 468 -12.38 -21.98 19.02
CA LYS A 468 -12.66 -22.83 17.85
C LYS A 468 -12.69 -21.96 16.60
N ALA A 469 -12.10 -22.46 15.52
CA ALA A 469 -11.97 -21.73 14.27
C ALA A 469 -12.03 -22.69 13.08
N LYS A 470 -12.16 -22.15 11.87
CA LYS A 470 -11.87 -22.87 10.62
C LYS A 470 -10.65 -22.25 9.95
N SER A 471 -9.79 -23.08 9.37
CA SER A 471 -8.69 -22.58 8.56
C SER A 471 -9.23 -22.01 7.26
N GLY A 472 -8.60 -20.96 6.76
CA GLY A 472 -8.94 -20.35 5.49
C GLY A 472 -7.76 -19.70 4.80
N GLU A 473 -8.01 -19.31 3.56
CA GLU A 473 -7.07 -18.67 2.67
C GLU A 473 -7.68 -17.37 2.12
N LEU A 474 -6.84 -16.34 2.03
CA LEU A 474 -7.19 -15.00 1.60
C LEU A 474 -6.66 -14.74 0.20
N TYR A 475 -7.55 -14.31 -0.68
CA TYR A 475 -7.27 -14.01 -2.08
C TYR A 475 -7.50 -12.53 -2.37
N ILE A 476 -6.71 -12.01 -3.31
CA ILE A 476 -6.74 -10.65 -3.84
C ILE A 476 -6.89 -10.69 -5.37
N SER A 477 -7.20 -9.53 -5.96
CA SER A 477 -7.26 -9.37 -7.41
C SER A 477 -5.89 -9.01 -7.98
N ARG A 478 -5.50 -9.63 -9.10
CA ARG A 478 -4.30 -9.31 -9.90
C ARG A 478 -4.62 -9.22 -11.39
N ASN A 479 -3.78 -8.55 -12.17
CA ASN A 479 -3.78 -8.74 -13.62
C ASN A 479 -2.95 -9.98 -13.96
N ALA A 480 -3.34 -10.71 -15.01
CA ALA A 480 -2.56 -11.85 -15.48
C ALA A 480 -1.12 -11.43 -15.85
N GLY A 481 -0.11 -12.16 -15.38
CA GLY A 481 1.32 -11.88 -15.62
C GLY A 481 2.02 -11.03 -14.54
N GLU A 482 1.28 -10.48 -13.58
CA GLU A 482 1.81 -9.79 -12.38
C GLU A 482 1.82 -10.72 -11.13
N ASP A 483 1.79 -12.03 -11.35
CA ASP A 483 1.59 -13.09 -10.35
C ASP A 483 2.89 -13.62 -9.71
N ILE A 484 4.06 -13.33 -10.29
CA ILE A 484 5.34 -13.82 -9.76
C ILE A 484 5.75 -13.01 -8.52
N VAL A 485 5.47 -13.57 -7.36
CA VAL A 485 5.94 -13.08 -6.06
C VAL A 485 7.30 -13.70 -5.74
N PHE A 486 8.22 -12.92 -5.16
CA PHE A 486 9.59 -13.32 -4.86
C PHE A 486 10.37 -13.79 -6.11
N PRO A 487 10.66 -12.89 -7.07
CA PRO A 487 11.28 -13.27 -8.33
C PRO A 487 12.63 -13.96 -8.16
N ARG A 488 13.45 -13.55 -7.19
CA ARG A 488 14.77 -14.15 -6.93
C ARG A 488 14.65 -15.60 -6.47
N GLU A 489 13.77 -15.90 -5.52
CA GLU A 489 13.51 -17.25 -5.02
C GLU A 489 12.76 -18.14 -6.02
N THR A 490 11.87 -17.56 -6.81
CA THR A 490 11.19 -18.27 -7.90
C THR A 490 12.22 -18.71 -8.95
N MET A 491 13.16 -17.83 -9.30
CA MET A 491 14.24 -18.11 -10.24
C MET A 491 15.15 -19.24 -9.76
N THR A 492 15.49 -19.25 -8.45
CA THR A 492 16.36 -20.28 -7.85
C THR A 492 15.63 -21.58 -7.54
N GLY A 493 14.29 -21.61 -7.62
CA GLY A 493 13.47 -22.76 -7.30
C GLY A 493 13.25 -23.00 -5.80
N GLU A 494 13.59 -22.03 -4.95
CA GLU A 494 13.31 -22.08 -3.50
C GLU A 494 11.82 -21.81 -3.19
N TYR A 495 11.13 -21.13 -4.08
CA TYR A 495 9.72 -20.80 -3.94
C TYR A 495 8.91 -21.32 -5.11
N SER A 496 7.76 -21.93 -4.79
CA SER A 496 6.72 -22.31 -5.75
C SER A 496 5.43 -21.58 -5.38
N PRO A 497 4.77 -20.91 -6.33
CA PRO A 497 3.48 -20.29 -6.10
C PRO A 497 2.45 -21.31 -5.59
N PRO A 498 1.60 -20.94 -4.60
CA PRO A 498 0.49 -21.77 -4.16
C PRO A 498 -0.48 -22.04 -5.32
N LYS A 499 -0.98 -23.27 -5.42
CA LYS A 499 -1.95 -23.64 -6.45
C LYS A 499 -3.34 -23.11 -6.10
N LEU A 500 -4.00 -22.47 -7.06
CA LEU A 500 -5.38 -22.04 -6.88
C LEU A 500 -6.33 -23.24 -6.81
N PRO A 501 -7.43 -23.14 -6.04
CA PRO A 501 -8.54 -24.09 -6.08
C PRO A 501 -9.08 -24.28 -7.52
N PRO A 502 -9.57 -25.47 -7.91
CA PRO A 502 -9.98 -25.75 -9.30
C PRO A 502 -11.07 -24.84 -9.87
N ASP A 503 -11.93 -24.27 -9.02
CA ASP A 503 -12.93 -23.28 -9.42
C ASP A 503 -12.31 -21.90 -9.68
N LEU A 504 -11.36 -21.47 -8.85
CA LEU A 504 -10.64 -20.21 -9.06
C LEU A 504 -9.63 -20.29 -10.22
N GLN A 505 -9.02 -21.45 -10.45
CA GLN A 505 -8.11 -21.66 -11.58
C GLN A 505 -8.84 -21.49 -12.92
N ARG A 506 -10.03 -22.08 -13.08
CA ARG A 506 -10.85 -21.92 -14.30
C ARG A 506 -11.21 -20.45 -14.58
N VAL A 507 -11.41 -19.68 -13.51
CA VAL A 507 -11.67 -18.24 -13.61
C VAL A 507 -10.41 -17.48 -14.01
N ALA A 508 -9.24 -17.86 -13.46
CA ALA A 508 -7.95 -17.28 -13.81
C ALA A 508 -7.58 -17.52 -15.28
N ASP A 509 -7.86 -18.72 -15.81
CA ASP A 509 -7.52 -19.09 -17.19
C ASP A 509 -8.32 -18.32 -18.26
N THR A 510 -9.46 -17.71 -17.88
CA THR A 510 -10.41 -17.10 -18.82
C THR A 510 -10.55 -15.58 -18.67
N ASN A 511 -9.98 -14.98 -17.62
CA ASN A 511 -10.13 -13.55 -17.34
C ASN A 511 -8.78 -12.83 -17.36
N THR A 512 -8.81 -11.54 -17.70
CA THR A 512 -7.63 -10.67 -17.62
C THR A 512 -7.26 -10.29 -16.18
N ARG A 513 -8.26 -10.30 -15.29
CA ARG A 513 -8.11 -10.06 -13.86
C ARG A 513 -8.41 -11.37 -13.14
N ILE A 514 -7.44 -11.82 -12.34
CA ILE A 514 -7.40 -13.18 -11.78
C ILE A 514 -7.31 -13.15 -10.25
N PRO A 515 -7.82 -14.18 -9.55
CA PRO A 515 -7.59 -14.35 -8.12
C PRO A 515 -6.15 -14.82 -7.87
N SER A 516 -5.52 -14.31 -6.81
CA SER A 516 -4.21 -14.76 -6.32
C SER A 516 -4.22 -14.79 -4.80
N VAL A 517 -3.48 -15.71 -4.20
CA VAL A 517 -3.22 -15.68 -2.76
C VAL A 517 -2.51 -14.38 -2.37
N PHE A 518 -2.79 -13.88 -1.17
CA PHE A 518 -2.15 -12.68 -0.65
C PHE A 518 -0.75 -12.95 -0.06
N GLN A 519 0.29 -12.54 -0.77
CA GLN A 519 1.69 -12.72 -0.34
C GLN A 519 2.43 -11.39 -0.49
N PRO A 520 2.46 -10.56 0.57
CA PRO A 520 3.07 -9.24 0.53
C PRO A 520 4.59 -9.28 0.56
N GLU A 521 5.19 -8.19 0.07
CA GLU A 521 6.64 -8.06 -0.14
C GLU A 521 7.33 -7.23 0.95
N LEU A 522 6.64 -6.23 1.51
CA LEU A 522 7.23 -5.23 2.40
C LEU A 522 6.33 -4.98 3.64
N PRO A 523 6.64 -5.58 4.81
CA PRO A 523 7.61 -6.65 4.99
C PRO A 523 7.16 -7.94 4.31
N ARG A 524 8.13 -8.79 3.98
CA ARG A 524 7.88 -10.07 3.33
C ARG A 524 7.17 -11.03 4.28
N ASP A 525 6.02 -11.53 3.86
CA ASP A 525 5.33 -12.63 4.55
C ASP A 525 4.66 -13.55 3.52
N PRO A 526 5.29 -14.70 3.16
CA PRO A 526 4.70 -15.64 2.20
C PRO A 526 3.45 -16.34 2.73
N ASP A 527 3.18 -16.26 4.03
CA ASP A 527 2.09 -16.95 4.72
C ASP A 527 0.95 -16.00 5.13
N ALA A 528 1.03 -14.71 4.81
CA ALA A 528 0.01 -13.71 5.14
C ALA A 528 -1.38 -14.04 4.55
N TYR A 529 -1.48 -14.93 3.56
CA TYR A 529 -2.78 -15.37 3.03
C TYR A 529 -3.53 -16.30 3.98
N LYS A 530 -2.89 -16.86 5.01
CA LYS A 530 -3.52 -17.81 5.94
C LYS A 530 -4.36 -17.07 6.97
N ILE A 531 -5.57 -17.55 7.23
CA ILE A 531 -6.48 -16.99 8.23
C ILE A 531 -7.13 -18.09 9.08
N MET A 532 -7.42 -17.75 10.34
CA MET A 532 -8.24 -18.56 11.26
C MET A 532 -9.55 -17.82 11.51
N VAL A 533 -10.67 -18.37 11.03
CA VAL A 533 -11.99 -17.73 11.14
C VAL A 533 -12.72 -18.27 12.36
N PRO A 534 -13.07 -17.44 13.37
CA PRO A 534 -13.73 -17.90 14.59
C PRO A 534 -15.07 -18.58 14.33
N VAL A 535 -15.39 -19.57 15.16
CA VAL A 535 -16.63 -20.35 15.12
C VAL A 535 -17.41 -20.15 16.41
N ASN A 536 -18.70 -19.86 16.30
CA ASN A 536 -19.59 -19.69 17.45
C ASN A 536 -20.06 -21.04 18.03
N GLU A 537 -20.83 -21.01 19.13
CA GLU A 537 -21.35 -22.22 19.81
C GLU A 537 -22.17 -23.15 18.89
N LYS A 538 -22.72 -22.61 17.79
CA LYS A 538 -23.51 -23.36 16.81
C LYS A 538 -22.67 -23.97 15.68
N GLY A 539 -21.34 -23.90 15.74
CA GLY A 539 -20.46 -24.40 14.67
C GLY A 539 -20.42 -23.51 13.42
N LEU A 540 -20.90 -22.26 13.51
CA LEU A 540 -20.94 -21.32 12.39
C LEU A 540 -19.79 -20.31 12.47
N THR A 541 -19.15 -20.06 11.34
CA THR A 541 -18.12 -19.02 11.17
C THR A 541 -18.71 -17.62 11.31
N VAL A 542 -18.05 -16.74 12.06
CA VAL A 542 -18.55 -15.39 12.38
C VAL A 542 -17.49 -14.29 12.25
N ASP A 543 -17.94 -13.06 11.98
CA ASP A 543 -17.11 -11.84 12.00
C ASP A 543 -17.00 -11.23 13.40
N SER A 544 -16.29 -10.10 13.54
CA SER A 544 -16.08 -9.42 14.83
C SER A 544 -17.38 -8.91 15.47
N PHE A 545 -18.47 -8.78 14.71
CA PHE A 545 -19.79 -8.39 15.21
C PHE A 545 -20.70 -9.60 15.46
N GLY A 546 -20.20 -10.83 15.30
CA GLY A 546 -20.97 -12.06 15.47
C GLY A 546 -21.88 -12.41 14.29
N ASN A 547 -21.80 -11.68 13.17
CA ASN A 547 -22.56 -12.03 11.97
C ASN A 547 -21.92 -13.25 11.29
N ARG A 548 -22.77 -14.12 10.73
CA ARG A 548 -22.32 -15.30 10.01
C ARG A 548 -21.53 -14.92 8.74
N ILE A 549 -20.37 -15.56 8.57
CA ILE A 549 -19.56 -15.51 7.35
C ILE A 549 -19.80 -16.79 6.55
N GLU A 550 -20.02 -16.65 5.25
CA GLU A 550 -20.08 -17.77 4.32
C GLU A 550 -18.75 -17.95 3.57
N ASP A 551 -18.46 -19.19 3.16
CA ASP A 551 -17.34 -19.48 2.26
C ASP A 551 -17.54 -18.80 0.89
N ASN A 552 -16.44 -18.48 0.21
CA ASN A 552 -16.41 -17.83 -1.10
C ASN A 552 -17.07 -16.44 -1.11
N THR A 553 -16.83 -15.64 -0.06
CA THR A 553 -17.34 -14.26 0.08
C THR A 553 -16.20 -13.26 0.19
N ILE A 554 -16.48 -11.99 -0.11
CA ILE A 554 -15.51 -10.91 0.08
C ILE A 554 -15.72 -10.32 1.47
N VAL A 555 -14.65 -10.28 2.25
CA VAL A 555 -14.62 -9.85 3.65
C VAL A 555 -13.63 -8.70 3.83
N GLU A 556 -13.94 -7.78 4.73
CA GLU A 556 -13.05 -6.71 5.14
C GLU A 556 -12.26 -7.15 6.38
N CYS A 557 -10.93 -7.20 6.26
CA CYS A 557 -10.04 -7.70 7.30
C CYS A 557 -9.11 -6.61 7.83
N SER A 558 -8.85 -6.61 9.14
CA SER A 558 -7.75 -5.90 9.77
C SER A 558 -6.65 -6.89 10.21
N TYR A 559 -5.41 -6.41 10.30
CA TYR A 559 -4.29 -7.22 10.76
C TYR A 559 -3.84 -6.79 12.15
N ASP A 560 -3.76 -7.75 13.06
CA ASP A 560 -3.24 -7.56 14.41
C ASP A 560 -1.75 -7.92 14.43
N MET A 561 -0.89 -6.92 14.62
CA MET A 561 0.56 -7.09 14.65
C MET A 561 1.07 -7.78 15.92
N GLU A 562 0.37 -7.65 17.04
CA GLU A 562 0.77 -8.28 18.31
C GLU A 562 0.49 -9.78 18.28
N LEU A 563 -0.65 -10.16 17.71
CA LEU A 563 -1.06 -11.56 17.58
C LEU A 563 -0.56 -12.22 16.30
N ASN A 564 -0.10 -11.44 15.32
CA ASN A 564 0.23 -11.89 13.97
C ASN A 564 -0.97 -12.63 13.32
N ARG A 565 -2.16 -12.01 13.36
CA ARG A 565 -3.44 -12.62 12.95
C ARG A 565 -4.33 -11.64 12.19
N TRP A 566 -5.03 -12.16 11.19
CA TRP A 566 -6.15 -11.48 10.56
C TRP A 566 -7.42 -11.55 11.43
N THR A 567 -8.16 -10.46 11.43
CA THR A 567 -9.52 -10.38 11.99
C THR A 567 -10.48 -9.96 10.89
N ILE A 568 -11.55 -10.72 10.71
CA ILE A 568 -12.63 -10.31 9.80
C ILE A 568 -13.52 -9.32 10.54
N LEU A 569 -13.54 -8.08 10.07
CA LEU A 569 -14.41 -7.04 10.62
C LEU A 569 -15.86 -7.29 10.19
N ARG A 570 -16.08 -7.48 8.88
CA ARG A 570 -17.41 -7.71 8.32
C ARG A 570 -17.37 -8.34 6.93
N THR A 571 -18.51 -8.90 6.52
CA THR A 571 -18.72 -9.27 5.11
C THR A 571 -19.03 -8.04 4.26
N ARG A 572 -18.36 -7.92 3.11
CA ARG A 572 -18.63 -6.87 2.10
C ARG A 572 -19.69 -7.36 1.12
N TYR A 573 -20.96 -7.17 1.48
CA TYR A 573 -22.10 -7.69 0.71
C TYR A 573 -22.16 -7.12 -0.72
N ASP A 574 -21.83 -5.84 -0.88
CA ASP A 574 -21.74 -5.15 -2.17
C ASP A 574 -20.75 -5.83 -3.13
N LYS A 575 -19.53 -6.10 -2.64
CA LYS A 575 -18.47 -6.75 -3.41
C LYS A 575 -18.76 -8.23 -3.63
N THR A 576 -19.26 -8.89 -2.60
CA THR A 576 -19.66 -10.30 -2.67
C THR A 576 -20.74 -10.51 -3.74
N HIS A 577 -21.68 -9.58 -3.87
CA HIS A 577 -22.70 -9.61 -4.92
C HIS A 577 -22.09 -9.44 -6.32
N SER A 578 -21.23 -8.43 -6.49
CA SER A 578 -20.47 -8.17 -7.72
C SER A 578 -19.74 -9.43 -8.23
N TYR A 579 -19.08 -10.14 -7.30
CA TYR A 579 -18.35 -11.36 -7.58
C TYR A 579 -19.24 -12.59 -7.80
N ARG A 580 -20.08 -12.96 -6.81
CA ARG A 580 -20.83 -14.23 -6.82
C ARG A 580 -22.03 -14.21 -7.76
N VAL A 581 -22.74 -13.08 -7.85
CA VAL A 581 -24.01 -12.97 -8.58
C VAL A 581 -23.80 -12.36 -9.95
N LEU A 582 -23.12 -11.21 -10.04
CA LEU A 582 -22.86 -10.55 -11.33
C LEU A 582 -21.69 -11.16 -12.10
N ARG A 583 -20.94 -12.08 -11.48
CA ARG A 583 -19.77 -12.76 -12.09
C ARG A 583 -18.71 -11.79 -12.61
N LYS A 584 -18.58 -10.62 -11.97
CA LYS A 584 -17.51 -9.66 -12.29
C LYS A 584 -16.17 -10.19 -11.74
N PRO A 585 -15.04 -9.94 -12.44
CA PRO A 585 -13.73 -10.40 -12.03
C PRO A 585 -13.15 -9.52 -10.90
N GLU A 586 -13.78 -9.59 -9.73
CA GLU A 586 -13.42 -8.86 -8.50
C GLU A 586 -13.25 -9.87 -7.36
N TYR A 587 -12.05 -9.96 -6.79
CA TYR A 587 -11.69 -10.99 -5.79
C TYR A 587 -11.13 -10.36 -4.51
N GLY A 588 -11.59 -9.16 -4.15
CA GLY A 588 -11.00 -8.33 -3.10
C GLY A 588 -10.20 -7.15 -3.66
N ASN A 589 -9.35 -6.53 -2.85
CA ASN A 589 -8.50 -5.44 -3.30
C ASN A 589 -7.50 -5.88 -4.38
N ASP A 590 -7.05 -4.90 -5.16
CA ASP A 590 -5.94 -5.09 -6.09
C ASP A 590 -4.62 -5.33 -5.33
N VAL A 591 -3.72 -6.17 -5.85
CA VAL A 591 -2.41 -6.44 -5.22
C VAL A 591 -1.65 -5.18 -4.84
N SER A 592 -1.66 -4.16 -5.70
CA SER A 592 -0.90 -2.94 -5.42
C SER A 592 -1.50 -2.20 -4.21
N THR A 593 -2.82 -2.23 -4.08
CA THR A 593 -3.55 -1.62 -2.96
C THR A 593 -3.32 -2.42 -1.69
N ALA A 594 -3.45 -3.75 -1.75
CA ALA A 594 -3.24 -4.63 -0.60
C ALA A 594 -1.80 -4.55 -0.08
N ASN A 595 -0.79 -4.58 -0.94
CA ASN A 595 0.61 -4.40 -0.56
C ASN A 595 0.86 -3.03 0.06
N SER A 596 0.31 -1.96 -0.52
CA SER A 596 0.45 -0.60 0.05
C SER A 596 -0.14 -0.51 1.45
N ILE A 597 -1.29 -1.15 1.69
CA ILE A 597 -1.93 -1.18 3.01
C ILE A 597 -1.11 -2.05 3.98
N TRP A 598 -0.60 -3.19 3.54
CA TRP A 598 0.28 -4.05 4.33
C TRP A 598 1.56 -3.34 4.78
N THR A 599 2.21 -2.62 3.87
CA THR A 599 3.37 -1.79 4.21
C THR A 599 2.97 -0.69 5.19
N SER A 600 1.81 -0.06 5.02
CA SER A 600 1.28 0.93 5.97
C SER A 600 0.97 0.35 7.36
N ILE A 601 0.60 -0.93 7.46
CA ILE A 601 0.38 -1.62 8.74
C ILE A 601 1.72 -1.81 9.49
N HIS A 602 2.78 -2.23 8.79
CA HIS A 602 4.06 -2.60 9.40
C HIS A 602 5.06 -1.43 9.52
N VAL A 603 4.99 -0.50 8.57
CA VAL A 603 5.82 0.71 8.51
C VAL A 603 4.87 1.91 8.47
N PRO A 604 4.11 2.14 9.55
CA PRO A 604 3.08 3.16 9.54
C PRO A 604 3.66 4.57 9.42
N VAL A 605 2.89 5.40 8.74
CA VAL A 605 2.90 6.84 8.99
C VAL A 605 1.99 7.08 10.20
N THR A 606 2.58 7.34 11.37
CA THR A 606 1.80 7.60 12.59
C THR A 606 1.26 9.02 12.59
N GLU A 607 0.20 9.26 13.36
CA GLU A 607 -0.35 10.61 13.51
C GLU A 607 0.70 11.60 14.04
N GLU A 608 1.53 11.18 14.99
CA GLU A 608 2.64 11.97 15.51
C GLU A 608 3.61 12.42 14.39
N MET A 609 3.95 11.53 13.45
CA MET A 609 4.83 11.86 12.32
C MET A 609 4.21 12.93 11.42
N VAL A 610 2.90 12.88 11.16
CA VAL A 610 2.23 13.89 10.31
C VAL A 610 2.08 15.21 11.07
N ARG A 611 1.86 15.16 12.40
CA ARG A 611 1.73 16.34 13.28
C ARG A 611 3.05 17.08 13.56
N THR A 612 4.19 16.40 13.46
CA THR A 612 5.52 16.95 13.80
C THR A 612 6.48 16.92 12.62
N LEU A 613 5.94 16.92 11.39
CA LEU A 613 6.70 16.56 10.21
C LEU A 613 7.91 17.48 9.93
N PHE A 614 7.73 18.78 10.13
CA PHE A 614 8.77 19.78 9.95
C PHE A 614 9.65 19.90 11.21
N THR A 615 9.05 19.81 12.39
CA THR A 615 9.75 19.94 13.69
C THR A 615 10.59 18.72 14.07
N ASN A 616 10.24 17.54 13.57
CA ASN A 616 10.94 16.27 13.78
C ASN A 616 11.03 15.47 12.46
N PRO A 617 11.94 15.84 11.54
CA PRO A 617 12.08 15.18 10.24
C PRO A 617 12.40 13.68 10.39
N LEU A 618 11.85 12.87 9.48
CA LEU A 618 12.04 11.42 9.46
C LEU A 618 13.48 11.02 9.14
N ASP A 619 14.00 10.01 9.86
CA ASP A 619 15.32 9.41 9.62
C ASP A 619 15.34 8.55 8.33
N HIS A 620 16.53 8.41 7.73
CA HIS A 620 16.76 7.65 6.51
C HIS A 620 16.70 6.13 6.68
N ALA A 621 16.74 5.61 7.91
CA ALA A 621 16.99 4.20 8.21
C ALA A 621 15.87 3.19 7.86
N LEU A 622 14.64 3.64 7.51
CA LEU A 622 13.45 2.77 7.48
C LEU A 622 12.63 2.79 6.17
N GLU A 623 13.19 3.25 5.04
CA GLU A 623 12.47 3.19 3.75
C GLU A 623 13.29 2.65 2.57
N ASP A 624 12.53 2.12 1.61
CA ASP A 624 12.89 1.50 0.33
C ASP A 624 14.05 2.19 -0.42
N ASP A 625 15.12 1.43 -0.65
CA ASP A 625 16.35 1.81 -1.37
C ASP A 625 16.14 1.85 -2.90
N SER A 626 14.92 2.17 -3.38
CA SER A 626 14.66 2.22 -4.82
C SER A 626 15.45 3.35 -5.46
N TYR A 627 16.51 2.97 -6.16
CA TYR A 627 17.40 3.90 -6.87
C TYR A 627 16.74 4.47 -8.14
N TYR A 628 15.96 3.62 -8.84
CA TYR A 628 15.29 3.97 -10.08
C TYR A 628 13.79 4.20 -9.89
N ARG A 629 13.21 5.01 -10.78
CA ARG A 629 11.76 5.22 -10.90
C ARG A 629 11.04 4.01 -11.53
N ASP A 630 10.05 3.47 -10.83
CA ASP A 630 9.18 2.39 -11.33
C ASP A 630 8.04 2.88 -12.24
N ASP A 631 7.72 4.16 -12.18
CA ASP A 631 6.60 4.79 -12.91
C ASP A 631 6.99 5.30 -14.31
N LEU A 632 8.28 5.38 -14.63
CA LEU A 632 8.77 5.89 -15.91
C LEU A 632 9.02 4.77 -16.93
N ASN A 633 8.18 4.67 -17.96
CA ASN A 633 8.44 3.73 -19.06
C ASN A 633 9.56 4.23 -19.98
N ARG A 634 10.24 3.28 -20.64
CA ARG A 634 11.33 3.58 -21.59
C ARG A 634 10.90 4.54 -22.72
N LYS A 635 9.66 4.43 -23.20
CA LYS A 635 9.11 5.27 -24.28
C LYS A 635 8.81 6.71 -23.87
N ASP A 636 8.69 6.95 -22.56
CA ASP A 636 8.32 8.25 -22.00
C ASP A 636 9.56 9.07 -21.60
N ARG A 637 10.77 8.52 -21.83
CA ARG A 637 12.07 9.13 -21.49
C ARG A 637 12.46 10.21 -22.51
N ILE A 638 12.95 11.33 -22.00
CA ILE A 638 13.46 12.46 -22.80
C ILE A 638 14.72 12.04 -23.56
N PHE A 639 15.66 11.34 -22.92
CA PHE A 639 16.95 10.92 -23.52
C PHE A 639 16.91 9.51 -24.12
N THR A 640 15.80 9.16 -24.78
CA THR A 640 15.60 7.83 -25.37
C THR A 640 16.73 7.46 -26.35
N ASP A 641 17.14 8.39 -27.22
CA ASP A 641 18.16 8.13 -28.24
C ASP A 641 19.58 8.02 -27.65
N VAL A 642 19.88 8.81 -26.61
CA VAL A 642 21.11 8.65 -25.80
C VAL A 642 21.19 7.24 -25.23
N TYR A 643 20.13 6.75 -24.57
CA TYR A 643 20.14 5.41 -24.01
C TYR A 643 20.28 4.32 -25.07
N GLN A 644 19.71 4.50 -26.27
CA GLN A 644 19.91 3.57 -27.38
C GLN A 644 21.36 3.56 -27.86
N PHE A 645 21.99 4.74 -27.97
CA PHE A 645 23.38 4.88 -28.34
C PHE A 645 24.32 4.23 -27.31
N HIS A 646 24.13 4.52 -26.02
CA HIS A 646 24.89 3.91 -24.93
C HIS A 646 24.77 2.38 -24.95
N ASN A 647 23.56 1.86 -25.18
CA ASN A 647 23.35 0.42 -25.30
C ASN A 647 24.11 -0.20 -26.47
N ARG A 648 24.25 0.49 -27.60
CA ARG A 648 25.06 0.00 -28.75
C ARG A 648 26.54 -0.03 -28.42
N ILE A 649 27.07 0.98 -27.73
CA ILE A 649 28.47 0.97 -27.25
C ILE A 649 28.69 -0.24 -26.34
N LYS A 650 27.81 -0.45 -25.35
CA LYS A 650 27.89 -1.62 -24.48
C LYS A 650 27.85 -2.93 -25.27
N ASP A 651 26.98 -3.06 -26.27
CA ASP A 651 26.94 -4.27 -27.11
C ASP A 651 28.29 -4.55 -27.79
N LEU A 652 28.93 -3.52 -28.34
CA LEU A 652 30.25 -3.64 -28.96
C LEU A 652 31.32 -4.02 -27.94
N VAL A 653 31.36 -3.36 -26.78
CA VAL A 653 32.34 -3.64 -25.72
C VAL A 653 32.21 -5.08 -25.21
N TYR A 654 30.99 -5.58 -24.97
CA TYR A 654 30.79 -6.98 -24.58
C TYR A 654 31.22 -7.94 -25.69
N SER A 655 30.83 -7.67 -26.95
CA SER A 655 31.15 -8.56 -28.07
C SER A 655 32.65 -8.68 -28.36
N ASN A 656 33.41 -7.61 -28.08
CA ASN A 656 34.86 -7.58 -28.29
C ASN A 656 35.65 -8.16 -27.11
N THR A 657 35.05 -8.22 -25.92
CA THR A 657 35.76 -8.55 -24.68
C THR A 657 35.41 -9.94 -24.16
N VAL A 658 34.11 -10.28 -24.13
CA VAL A 658 33.60 -11.50 -23.49
C VAL A 658 33.54 -12.64 -24.50
N LYS A 659 34.17 -13.77 -24.18
CA LYS A 659 34.21 -14.95 -25.04
C LYS A 659 33.08 -15.93 -24.67
N HIS A 660 32.79 -16.80 -25.62
CA HIS A 660 31.84 -17.89 -25.44
C HIS A 660 32.29 -18.81 -24.28
N GLU A 661 31.34 -19.21 -23.41
CA GLU A 661 31.56 -19.96 -22.16
C GLU A 661 32.29 -19.22 -21.02
N ASP A 662 32.64 -17.93 -21.15
CA ASP A 662 33.27 -17.19 -20.04
C ASP A 662 32.32 -17.13 -18.82
N THR A 663 32.89 -17.22 -17.62
CA THR A 663 32.20 -16.88 -16.37
C THR A 663 32.29 -15.37 -16.14
N LEU A 664 31.15 -14.72 -15.83
CA LEU A 664 31.05 -13.27 -15.73
C LEU A 664 30.65 -12.82 -14.33
N LEU A 665 31.40 -11.85 -13.77
CA LEU A 665 30.98 -11.06 -12.62
C LEU A 665 30.50 -9.69 -13.11
N GLU A 666 29.22 -9.39 -12.90
CA GLU A 666 28.63 -8.09 -13.22
C GLU A 666 28.53 -7.25 -11.94
N LEU A 667 29.31 -6.17 -11.85
CA LEU A 667 29.29 -5.23 -10.73
C LEU A 667 28.29 -4.10 -11.01
N ALA A 668 27.49 -3.75 -10.00
CA ALA A 668 26.42 -2.74 -10.09
C ALA A 668 25.44 -3.05 -11.23
N SER A 669 24.95 -4.29 -11.26
CA SER A 669 24.09 -4.83 -12.33
C SER A 669 22.74 -4.11 -12.50
N GLY A 670 22.34 -3.33 -11.50
CA GLY A 670 21.06 -2.64 -11.42
C GLY A 670 19.90 -3.62 -11.63
N ARG A 671 18.98 -3.23 -12.51
CA ARG A 671 17.81 -4.04 -12.88
C ARG A 671 18.12 -5.11 -13.94
N GLY A 672 19.36 -5.59 -14.04
CA GLY A 672 19.77 -6.58 -15.05
C GLY A 672 19.63 -6.08 -16.48
N GLY A 673 19.94 -4.80 -16.74
CA GLY A 673 19.83 -4.18 -18.07
C GLY A 673 20.75 -4.81 -19.14
N ASP A 674 21.77 -5.54 -18.70
CA ASP A 674 22.76 -6.21 -19.54
C ASP A 674 22.43 -7.68 -19.85
N LEU A 675 21.32 -8.22 -19.33
CA LEU A 675 20.88 -9.59 -19.62
C LEU A 675 20.89 -9.97 -21.12
N PRO A 676 20.41 -9.11 -22.06
CA PRO A 676 20.51 -9.42 -23.48
C PRO A 676 21.95 -9.59 -24.01
N ARG A 677 22.94 -8.93 -23.38
CA ARG A 677 24.36 -9.03 -23.73
C ARG A 677 24.94 -10.34 -23.23
N TRP A 678 24.61 -10.73 -22.01
CA TRP A 678 25.01 -12.03 -21.45
C TRP A 678 24.52 -13.18 -22.35
N LYS A 679 23.26 -13.11 -22.83
CA LYS A 679 22.72 -14.07 -23.81
C LYS A 679 23.50 -14.09 -25.13
N ARG A 680 23.73 -12.91 -25.73
CA ARG A 680 24.42 -12.80 -27.03
C ARG A 680 25.88 -13.27 -26.98
N SER A 681 26.59 -12.93 -25.91
CA SER A 681 27.97 -13.37 -25.68
C SER A 681 28.08 -14.85 -25.29
N LYS A 682 26.96 -15.50 -24.94
CA LYS A 682 26.89 -16.91 -24.52
C LYS A 682 27.87 -17.22 -23.38
N VAL A 683 27.85 -16.38 -22.34
CA VAL A 683 28.59 -16.60 -21.09
C VAL A 683 28.07 -17.85 -20.40
N SER A 684 28.92 -18.63 -19.71
CA SER A 684 28.49 -19.88 -19.09
C SER A 684 27.67 -19.67 -17.82
N LYS A 685 28.05 -18.70 -16.99
CA LYS A 685 27.38 -18.31 -15.73
C LYS A 685 27.60 -16.83 -15.44
N VAL A 686 26.63 -16.20 -14.79
CA VAL A 686 26.70 -14.80 -14.34
C VAL A 686 26.45 -14.70 -12.85
N VAL A 687 27.35 -14.04 -12.13
CA VAL A 687 27.07 -13.52 -10.78
C VAL A 687 26.91 -12.02 -10.90
N ALA A 688 25.74 -11.51 -10.57
CA ALA A 688 25.38 -10.11 -10.72
C ALA A 688 25.15 -9.49 -9.34
N VAL A 689 25.96 -8.48 -9.01
CA VAL A 689 25.98 -7.82 -7.71
C VAL A 689 25.35 -6.45 -7.86
N ASP A 690 24.49 -6.06 -6.92
CA ASP A 690 24.00 -4.69 -6.80
C ASP A 690 23.87 -4.30 -5.33
N ILE A 691 24.12 -3.02 -5.01
CA ILE A 691 23.98 -2.54 -3.64
C ILE A 691 22.51 -2.52 -3.19
N SER A 692 21.58 -2.29 -4.13
CA SER A 692 20.16 -2.16 -3.85
C SER A 692 19.42 -3.48 -4.10
N LEU A 693 18.84 -4.05 -3.05
CA LEU A 693 18.04 -5.27 -3.15
C LEU A 693 16.77 -5.06 -3.99
N SER A 694 16.20 -3.84 -4.01
CA SER A 694 15.01 -3.52 -4.79
C SER A 694 15.27 -3.62 -6.31
N ASN A 695 16.48 -3.27 -6.76
CA ASN A 695 16.90 -3.46 -8.16
C ASN A 695 16.90 -4.93 -8.58
N ILE A 696 17.12 -5.85 -7.64
CA ILE A 696 17.13 -7.30 -7.89
C ILE A 696 15.72 -7.87 -7.79
N ASN A 697 15.00 -7.55 -6.71
CA ASN A 697 13.78 -8.24 -6.30
C ASN A 697 12.47 -7.60 -6.76
N SER A 698 12.49 -6.36 -7.28
CA SER A 698 11.25 -5.68 -7.70
C SER A 698 10.42 -6.57 -8.65
N PRO A 699 9.12 -6.80 -8.35
CA PRO A 699 8.27 -7.71 -9.11
C PRO A 699 7.88 -7.14 -10.49
N THR A 700 8.12 -5.85 -10.73
CA THR A 700 7.76 -5.20 -12.01
C THR A 700 8.96 -5.03 -12.92
N GLN A 701 10.10 -4.61 -12.37
CA GLN A 701 11.28 -4.26 -13.15
C GLN A 701 12.60 -4.77 -12.59
N GLY A 702 12.60 -5.60 -11.55
CA GLY A 702 13.81 -6.17 -10.96
C GLY A 702 14.59 -7.08 -11.90
N ALA A 703 15.87 -7.28 -11.63
CA ALA A 703 16.74 -8.14 -12.42
C ALA A 703 16.21 -9.59 -12.51
N ALA A 704 15.73 -10.14 -11.38
CA ALA A 704 15.24 -11.52 -11.32
C ALA A 704 13.91 -11.71 -12.09
N ILE A 705 12.98 -10.75 -12.05
CA ILE A 705 11.72 -10.88 -12.82
C ILE A 705 11.98 -10.81 -14.32
N ARG A 706 12.90 -9.93 -14.77
CA ARG A 706 13.29 -9.86 -16.17
C ARG A 706 13.91 -11.16 -16.67
N TYR A 707 14.72 -11.81 -15.84
CA TYR A 707 15.28 -13.12 -16.15
C TYR A 707 14.18 -14.18 -16.31
N ILE A 708 13.22 -14.25 -15.39
CA ILE A 708 12.11 -15.21 -15.46
C ILE A 708 11.26 -14.96 -16.70
N GLN A 709 10.86 -13.71 -16.95
CA GLN A 709 10.04 -13.34 -18.10
C GLN A 709 10.75 -13.62 -19.42
N ASP A 710 12.05 -13.33 -19.54
CA ASP A 710 12.80 -13.63 -20.75
C ASP A 710 12.84 -15.14 -21.04
N LYS A 711 13.06 -15.95 -20.00
CA LYS A 711 13.03 -17.42 -20.09
C LYS A 711 11.64 -17.97 -20.46
N GLN A 712 10.56 -17.35 -19.97
CA GLN A 712 9.18 -17.73 -20.31
C GLN A 712 8.81 -17.34 -21.75
N ASN A 713 9.18 -16.13 -22.16
CA ASN A 713 8.86 -15.59 -23.49
C ASN A 713 9.71 -16.23 -24.60
N HIS A 714 10.94 -16.65 -24.27
CA HIS A 714 11.88 -17.25 -25.20
C HIS A 714 12.41 -18.60 -24.68
N PRO A 715 11.55 -19.63 -24.55
CA PRO A 715 11.90 -20.89 -23.88
C PRO A 715 12.98 -21.71 -24.60
N HIS A 716 13.24 -21.41 -25.87
CA HIS A 716 14.26 -22.06 -26.68
C HIS A 716 15.55 -21.25 -26.82
N ASP A 717 15.56 -19.98 -26.36
CA ASP A 717 16.77 -19.16 -26.37
C ASP A 717 17.74 -19.63 -25.30
N TYR A 718 19.03 -19.52 -25.60
CA TYR A 718 20.05 -19.65 -24.58
C TYR A 718 19.95 -18.48 -23.58
N ILE A 719 19.82 -18.82 -22.30
CA ILE A 719 19.93 -17.87 -21.20
C ILE A 719 20.95 -18.44 -20.18
N PRO A 720 22.01 -17.69 -19.85
CA PRO A 720 23.01 -18.18 -18.91
C PRO A 720 22.41 -18.27 -17.51
N PRO A 721 22.72 -19.29 -16.71
CA PRO A 721 22.41 -19.28 -15.29
C PRO A 721 22.93 -18.00 -14.61
N CYS A 722 22.02 -17.23 -14.01
CA CYS A 722 22.33 -16.02 -13.26
C CYS A 722 22.09 -16.23 -11.76
N LEU A 723 22.98 -15.69 -10.92
CA LEU A 723 22.78 -15.51 -9.49
C LEU A 723 22.87 -14.02 -9.15
N PHE A 724 21.77 -13.45 -8.68
CA PHE A 724 21.70 -12.05 -8.25
C PHE A 724 21.87 -11.93 -6.75
N VAL A 725 22.81 -11.10 -6.31
CA VAL A 725 23.19 -10.95 -4.90
C VAL A 725 23.29 -9.48 -4.50
N GLN A 726 22.87 -9.17 -3.28
CA GLN A 726 23.08 -7.84 -2.72
C GLN A 726 24.53 -7.70 -2.23
N GLY A 727 25.20 -6.61 -2.58
CA GLY A 727 26.55 -6.33 -2.09
C GLY A 727 27.10 -5.00 -2.56
N ASP A 728 27.98 -4.42 -1.75
CA ASP A 728 28.71 -3.21 -2.10
C ASP A 728 30.05 -3.58 -2.78
N MET A 729 30.22 -3.18 -4.04
CA MET A 729 31.44 -3.45 -4.81
C MET A 729 32.69 -2.76 -4.22
N ASN A 730 32.50 -1.75 -3.39
CA ASN A 730 33.55 -0.98 -2.74
C ASN A 730 34.07 -1.64 -1.44
N VAL A 731 33.38 -2.65 -0.92
CA VAL A 731 33.78 -3.37 0.29
C VAL A 731 34.58 -4.62 -0.07
N PHE A 732 35.80 -4.72 0.49
CA PHE A 732 36.66 -5.90 0.32
C PHE A 732 36.71 -6.72 1.62
N PRO A 733 36.50 -8.06 1.57
CA PRO A 733 36.17 -8.85 0.38
C PRO A 733 34.69 -8.80 -0.03
N LEU A 734 34.42 -8.73 -1.34
CA LEU A 734 33.06 -8.61 -1.91
C LEU A 734 32.08 -9.68 -1.40
N PHE A 735 32.48 -10.96 -1.42
CA PHE A 735 31.59 -12.08 -1.10
C PHE A 735 31.59 -12.49 0.39
N ASP A 736 32.19 -11.69 1.28
CA ASP A 736 32.08 -11.88 2.73
C ASP A 736 31.02 -10.97 3.38
N GLN A 737 30.22 -10.28 2.54
CA GLN A 737 29.12 -9.41 2.96
C GLN A 737 27.82 -10.19 3.25
N ASP A 738 26.86 -9.51 3.86
CA ASP A 738 25.58 -10.06 4.30
C ASP A 738 24.58 -10.20 3.11
N ASP A 739 24.62 -11.33 2.39
CA ASP A 739 23.53 -11.78 1.49
C ASP A 739 23.44 -13.32 1.52
N LYS A 740 22.20 -13.83 1.43
CA LYS A 740 21.89 -15.25 1.62
C LYS A 740 22.55 -16.22 0.62
N TYR A 741 23.05 -15.75 -0.52
CA TYR A 741 23.71 -16.63 -1.50
C TYR A 741 25.24 -16.45 -1.56
N MET A 742 25.82 -15.49 -0.84
CA MET A 742 27.28 -15.26 -0.88
C MET A 742 28.08 -16.41 -0.24
N SER A 743 27.49 -17.11 0.74
CA SER A 743 28.04 -18.32 1.35
C SER A 743 28.21 -19.46 0.34
N ILE A 744 27.33 -19.55 -0.67
CA ILE A 744 27.39 -20.53 -1.76
C ILE A 744 28.60 -20.23 -2.66
N LEU A 745 28.81 -18.96 -3.03
CA LEU A 745 29.93 -18.54 -3.87
C LEU A 745 31.29 -18.79 -3.20
N THR A 746 31.37 -18.56 -1.90
CA THR A 746 32.59 -18.79 -1.10
C THR A 746 32.80 -20.27 -0.73
N GLY A 747 31.84 -21.15 -1.03
CA GLY A 747 31.88 -22.58 -0.70
C GLY A 747 31.72 -22.89 0.79
N LYS A 748 31.25 -21.93 1.59
CA LYS A 748 30.92 -22.15 3.01
C LYS A 748 29.62 -22.95 3.18
N GLU A 749 28.70 -22.81 2.22
CA GLU A 749 27.43 -23.54 2.15
C GLU A 749 27.23 -24.13 0.75
N HIS A 750 26.37 -25.14 0.66
CA HIS A 750 25.95 -25.74 -0.61
C HIS A 750 24.59 -25.17 -1.05
N GLY A 751 24.39 -25.01 -2.36
CA GLY A 751 23.11 -24.57 -2.90
C GLY A 751 21.95 -25.50 -2.50
N SER A 752 20.87 -24.90 -1.95
CA SER A 752 19.69 -25.64 -1.48
C SER A 752 18.84 -26.24 -2.60
N THR A 753 19.07 -25.84 -3.84
CA THR A 753 18.35 -26.33 -5.03
C THR A 753 19.33 -26.76 -6.12
N LYS A 754 18.86 -27.57 -7.08
CA LYS A 754 19.63 -27.93 -8.28
C LYS A 754 20.10 -26.71 -9.08
N TYR A 755 19.35 -25.61 -9.03
CA TYR A 755 19.74 -24.38 -9.71
C TYR A 755 20.92 -23.71 -8.98
N LEU A 756 20.81 -23.57 -7.65
CA LEU A 756 21.82 -22.91 -6.83
C LEU A 756 23.15 -23.67 -6.78
N SER A 757 23.10 -25.00 -6.79
CA SER A 757 24.32 -25.83 -6.76
C SER A 757 25.24 -25.63 -7.97
N GLN A 758 24.76 -25.00 -9.04
CA GLN A 758 25.60 -24.59 -10.18
C GLN A 758 26.63 -23.51 -9.80
N PHE A 759 26.42 -22.78 -8.71
CA PHE A 759 27.27 -21.66 -8.27
C PHE A 759 28.17 -22.02 -7.07
N ASP A 760 28.12 -23.26 -6.59
CA ASP A 760 28.94 -23.74 -5.47
C ASP A 760 30.42 -23.45 -5.71
N GLY A 761 31.02 -22.65 -4.84
CA GLY A 761 32.43 -22.28 -4.91
C GLY A 761 32.81 -21.40 -6.11
N LEU A 762 31.87 -20.78 -6.81
CA LEU A 762 32.16 -19.87 -7.93
C LEU A 762 32.63 -18.50 -7.43
N HIS A 763 33.91 -18.38 -7.07
CA HIS A 763 34.53 -17.14 -6.59
C HIS A 763 35.68 -16.66 -7.50
N SER A 764 35.70 -17.04 -8.77
CA SER A 764 36.69 -16.55 -9.73
C SER A 764 36.11 -16.54 -11.14
N PHE A 765 36.24 -15.42 -11.85
CA PHE A 765 35.55 -15.11 -13.09
C PHE A 765 36.51 -14.78 -14.21
N ASP A 766 36.20 -15.24 -15.41
CA ASP A 766 37.03 -14.99 -16.60
C ASP A 766 36.95 -13.52 -17.00
N ALA A 767 35.76 -12.92 -16.90
CA ALA A 767 35.52 -11.51 -17.14
C ALA A 767 34.80 -10.81 -15.97
N ILE A 768 35.16 -9.55 -15.73
CA ILE A 768 34.45 -8.64 -14.81
C ILE A 768 33.94 -7.43 -15.61
N SER A 769 32.66 -7.11 -15.45
CA SER A 769 32.02 -5.94 -16.05
C SER A 769 31.61 -4.93 -14.96
N CYS A 770 31.81 -3.63 -15.22
CA CYS A 770 31.29 -2.54 -14.39
C CYS A 770 30.78 -1.40 -15.29
N GLN A 771 29.46 -1.25 -15.38
CA GLN A 771 28.82 -0.34 -16.35
C GLN A 771 28.21 0.86 -15.64
N PHE A 772 28.72 2.06 -15.93
CA PHE A 772 28.27 3.33 -15.34
C PHE A 772 28.21 3.32 -13.80
N ALA A 773 29.22 2.73 -13.14
CA ALA A 773 29.24 2.66 -11.68
C ALA A 773 30.62 2.94 -11.06
N MET A 774 31.71 2.92 -11.82
CA MET A 774 33.07 3.12 -11.27
C MET A 774 33.25 4.48 -10.55
N HIS A 775 32.45 5.49 -10.91
CA HIS A 775 32.43 6.78 -10.21
C HIS A 775 31.98 6.66 -8.74
N TYR A 776 31.20 5.65 -8.35
CA TYR A 776 30.84 5.42 -6.94
C TYR A 776 32.01 4.87 -6.11
N ALA A 777 33.03 4.30 -6.76
CA ALA A 777 34.25 3.85 -6.09
C ALA A 777 35.28 4.98 -5.90
N CYS A 778 35.04 6.18 -6.46
CA CYS A 778 36.00 7.29 -6.48
C CYS A 778 35.82 8.29 -5.32
N GLU A 779 35.09 7.91 -4.26
CA GLU A 779 34.89 8.74 -3.07
C GLU A 779 36.22 9.07 -2.37
N THR A 780 37.03 8.06 -2.11
CA THR A 780 38.41 8.24 -1.65
C THR A 780 39.32 7.24 -2.34
N GLU A 781 40.63 7.46 -2.24
CA GLU A 781 41.61 6.52 -2.78
C GLU A 781 41.52 5.15 -2.07
N GLU A 782 41.26 5.13 -0.76
CA GLU A 782 41.13 3.90 0.03
C GLU A 782 39.94 3.05 -0.45
N VAL A 783 38.80 3.70 -0.72
CA VAL A 783 37.61 3.06 -1.29
C VAL A 783 37.92 2.45 -2.66
N PHE A 784 38.59 3.22 -3.53
CA PHE A 784 38.97 2.72 -4.86
C PHE A 784 39.97 1.56 -4.78
N ARG A 785 40.91 1.59 -3.83
CA ARG A 785 41.86 0.49 -3.58
C ARG A 785 41.14 -0.77 -3.09
N ALA A 786 40.10 -0.65 -2.26
CA ALA A 786 39.27 -1.79 -1.87
C ALA A 786 38.53 -2.40 -3.08
N PHE A 787 37.96 -1.56 -3.96
CA PHE A 787 37.40 -1.98 -5.23
C PHE A 787 38.44 -2.70 -6.12
N ALA A 788 39.66 -2.16 -6.25
CA ALA A 788 40.74 -2.79 -7.01
C ALA A 788 41.17 -4.15 -6.43
N LYS A 789 41.20 -4.31 -5.10
CA LYS A 789 41.45 -5.61 -4.44
C LYS A 789 40.36 -6.64 -4.77
N ASN A 790 39.10 -6.23 -4.88
CA ASN A 790 38.03 -7.12 -5.35
C ASN A 790 38.31 -7.60 -6.78
N LEU A 791 38.64 -6.70 -7.71
CA LEU A 791 39.00 -7.10 -9.07
C LEU A 791 40.18 -8.07 -9.09
N GLN A 792 41.23 -7.79 -8.33
CA GLN A 792 42.41 -8.65 -8.22
C GLN A 792 42.10 -10.05 -7.68
N LYS A 793 41.20 -10.15 -6.68
CA LYS A 793 40.83 -11.41 -6.04
C LYS A 793 39.93 -12.27 -6.91
N TYR A 794 38.97 -11.65 -7.61
CA TYR A 794 37.89 -12.37 -8.28
C TYR A 794 38.06 -12.47 -9.81
N GLY A 795 38.94 -11.69 -10.45
CA GLY A 795 39.10 -11.66 -11.92
C GLY A 795 40.31 -12.44 -12.45
N LYS A 796 40.14 -13.11 -13.61
CA LYS A 796 41.19 -13.92 -14.26
C LYS A 796 41.77 -13.30 -15.54
N ASP A 797 40.95 -12.82 -16.48
CA ASP A 797 41.42 -12.35 -17.80
C ASP A 797 41.13 -10.86 -18.00
N THR A 798 39.85 -10.45 -18.05
CA THR A 798 39.46 -9.09 -18.48
C THR A 798 38.61 -8.34 -17.46
N PHE A 799 38.85 -7.04 -17.32
CA PHE A 799 37.99 -6.11 -16.60
C PHE A 799 37.60 -4.97 -17.55
N PHE A 800 36.31 -4.73 -17.75
CA PHE A 800 35.84 -3.75 -18.73
C PHE A 800 34.59 -3.04 -18.27
N GLY A 801 34.27 -1.92 -18.91
CA GLY A 801 33.18 -1.10 -18.44
C GLY A 801 32.96 0.19 -19.18
N THR A 802 32.01 0.95 -18.66
CA THR A 802 31.77 2.35 -19.02
C THR A 802 31.76 3.18 -17.73
N CYS A 803 32.25 4.41 -17.80
CA CYS A 803 32.19 5.33 -16.69
C CYS A 803 32.11 6.77 -17.17
N SER A 804 31.74 7.64 -16.24
CA SER A 804 31.85 9.08 -16.38
C SER A 804 33.32 9.49 -16.55
N ASP A 805 33.57 10.51 -17.36
CA ASP A 805 34.89 11.09 -17.58
C ASP A 805 35.07 12.33 -16.69
N GLY A 806 35.94 12.23 -15.67
CA GLY A 806 36.12 13.28 -14.67
C GLY A 806 36.53 14.62 -15.27
N GLN A 807 37.47 14.61 -16.23
CA GLN A 807 37.95 15.82 -16.90
C GLN A 807 36.83 16.51 -17.71
N SER A 808 36.03 15.75 -18.46
CA SER A 808 34.93 16.29 -19.25
C SER A 808 33.84 16.90 -18.36
N ILE A 809 33.47 16.23 -17.26
CA ILE A 809 32.49 16.77 -16.31
C ILE A 809 33.04 18.01 -15.60
N TYR A 810 34.30 17.97 -15.18
CA TYR A 810 34.95 19.14 -14.57
C TYR A 810 34.91 20.34 -15.53
N SER A 811 35.30 20.13 -16.78
CA SER A 811 35.29 21.17 -17.82
C SER A 811 33.88 21.73 -18.09
N LEU A 812 32.84 20.89 -17.97
CA LEU A 812 31.45 21.32 -18.11
C LEU A 812 30.99 22.23 -16.96
N LEU A 813 31.45 21.95 -15.74
CA LEU A 813 31.02 22.57 -14.49
C LEU A 813 31.93 23.70 -13.99
N VAL A 814 33.13 23.88 -14.54
CA VAL A 814 34.02 25.01 -14.18
C VAL A 814 33.28 26.33 -14.39
N GLY A 815 33.28 27.19 -13.37
CA GLY A 815 32.56 28.47 -13.38
C GLY A 815 31.04 28.35 -13.26
N LYS A 816 30.48 27.14 -13.10
CA LYS A 816 29.04 26.88 -12.92
C LYS A 816 28.76 26.12 -11.64
N LYS A 817 27.68 26.46 -10.94
CA LYS A 817 27.23 25.72 -9.74
C LYS A 817 26.43 24.47 -10.09
N ALA A 818 25.67 24.54 -11.19
CA ALA A 818 24.91 23.43 -11.72
C ALA A 818 24.81 23.53 -13.25
N HIS A 819 24.53 22.39 -13.89
CA HIS A 819 24.24 22.31 -15.31
C HIS A 819 23.02 21.42 -15.55
N LEU A 820 22.05 21.95 -16.28
CA LEU A 820 20.79 21.28 -16.59
C LEU A 820 20.87 20.69 -18.00
N PHE A 821 20.46 19.44 -18.13
CA PHE A 821 20.34 18.72 -19.39
C PHE A 821 18.85 18.65 -19.77
N GLY A 822 18.49 19.13 -20.96
CA GLY A 822 17.11 19.09 -21.44
C GLY A 822 16.78 20.21 -22.42
N ARG A 823 15.51 20.30 -22.82
CA ARG A 823 15.00 21.30 -23.77
C ARG A 823 13.72 21.94 -23.25
N ASP A 824 13.65 23.27 -23.32
CA ASP A 824 12.51 24.08 -22.85
C ASP A 824 12.08 23.74 -21.40
N LYS A 825 10.78 23.46 -21.18
CA LYS A 825 10.23 23.05 -19.87
C LYS A 825 10.45 21.56 -19.53
N ARG A 826 11.26 20.82 -20.31
CA ARG A 826 11.50 19.38 -20.10
C ARG A 826 12.96 19.12 -19.77
N ILE A 827 13.23 18.93 -18.48
CA ILE A 827 14.55 18.64 -17.92
C ILE A 827 14.73 17.11 -17.87
N ALA A 828 15.79 16.60 -18.49
CA ALA A 828 16.17 15.19 -18.50
C ALA A 828 17.19 14.85 -17.40
N GLY A 829 17.96 15.85 -16.94
CA GLY A 829 18.85 15.68 -15.80
C GLY A 829 19.50 16.98 -15.33
N GLU A 830 20.20 16.92 -14.21
CA GLU A 830 20.94 18.01 -13.60
C GLU A 830 22.21 17.46 -12.96
N TYR A 831 23.35 18.12 -13.20
CA TYR A 831 24.58 17.92 -12.43
C TYR A 831 24.79 19.15 -11.55
N PHE A 832 24.87 18.94 -10.24
CA PHE A 832 25.12 19.98 -9.25
C PHE A 832 26.48 19.77 -8.60
N LYS A 833 27.34 20.78 -8.72
CA LYS A 833 28.72 20.73 -8.24
C LYS A 833 28.77 20.83 -6.70
N LEU A 834 29.51 19.93 -6.06
CA LEU A 834 29.72 19.89 -4.60
C LEU A 834 31.19 20.08 -4.20
N TYR A 835 32.04 20.52 -5.15
CA TYR A 835 33.45 20.85 -4.92
C TYR A 835 33.77 22.28 -5.38
N GLU A 836 34.87 22.83 -4.88
CA GLU A 836 35.35 24.16 -5.27
C GLU A 836 36.19 24.12 -6.55
N ASP A 837 36.07 25.16 -7.39
CA ASP A 837 36.86 25.28 -8.61
C ASP A 837 38.35 25.44 -8.29
N ARG A 838 39.19 24.91 -9.17
CA ARG A 838 40.65 25.03 -9.16
C ARG A 838 41.10 25.57 -10.52
N GLU A 839 42.34 26.04 -10.61
CA GLU A 839 42.88 26.59 -11.87
C GLU A 839 42.91 25.56 -13.01
N SER A 840 43.08 24.28 -12.66
CA SER A 840 43.08 23.16 -13.61
C SER A 840 42.48 21.91 -12.96
N TRP A 841 42.11 20.94 -13.80
CA TRP A 841 41.62 19.63 -13.36
C TRP A 841 42.69 18.92 -12.52
N PRO A 842 42.46 18.71 -11.20
CA PRO A 842 43.51 18.22 -10.30
C PRO A 842 43.77 16.72 -10.40
N GLU A 843 42.91 15.95 -11.11
CA GLU A 843 43.00 14.49 -11.23
C GLU A 843 43.08 13.82 -9.83
N GLU A 844 42.14 14.13 -8.92
CA GLU A 844 42.08 13.62 -7.53
C GLU A 844 40.76 12.89 -7.23
N PHE A 845 40.81 11.99 -6.24
CA PHE A 845 39.60 11.36 -5.67
C PHE A 845 38.84 12.36 -4.79
N GLY A 846 37.57 12.05 -4.46
CA GLY A 846 36.80 12.85 -3.50
C GLY A 846 36.26 14.16 -4.05
N MET A 847 35.96 14.23 -5.34
CA MET A 847 35.31 15.37 -5.97
C MET A 847 33.83 15.06 -6.28
N PRO A 848 32.91 15.33 -5.33
CA PRO A 848 31.51 14.94 -5.46
C PRO A 848 30.70 15.84 -6.42
N VAL A 849 29.78 15.22 -7.14
CA VAL A 849 28.75 15.86 -7.96
C VAL A 849 27.42 15.19 -7.63
N ARG A 850 26.40 15.99 -7.32
CA ARG A 850 25.04 15.49 -7.16
C ARG A 850 24.35 15.42 -8.51
N VAL A 851 23.99 14.22 -8.93
CA VAL A 851 23.41 13.91 -10.23
C VAL A 851 21.93 13.58 -10.06
N SER A 852 21.07 14.32 -10.77
CA SER A 852 19.65 14.04 -10.90
C SER A 852 19.38 13.62 -12.34
N LEU A 853 18.86 12.43 -12.60
CA LEU A 853 18.44 12.00 -13.93
C LEU A 853 16.95 11.66 -13.92
N GLU A 854 16.29 11.77 -15.07
CA GLU A 854 14.88 11.43 -15.24
C GLU A 854 14.53 10.02 -14.75
N SER A 855 15.49 9.10 -14.80
CA SER A 855 15.37 7.70 -14.37
C SER A 855 15.59 7.47 -12.88
N PHE A 856 16.17 8.42 -12.14
CA PHE A 856 16.46 8.26 -10.72
C PHE A 856 15.23 8.62 -9.88
N ASP A 857 14.99 7.87 -8.79
CA ASP A 857 13.95 8.24 -7.82
C ASP A 857 14.44 9.37 -6.90
N LYS A 858 15.77 9.44 -6.65
CA LYS A 858 16.44 10.48 -5.85
C LYS A 858 17.76 10.91 -6.51
N PRO A 859 18.20 12.15 -6.35
CA PRO A 859 19.54 12.55 -6.77
C PRO A 859 20.61 11.66 -6.13
N ALA A 860 21.57 11.18 -6.93
CA ALA A 860 22.69 10.38 -6.47
C ALA A 860 23.92 11.26 -6.29
N VAL A 861 24.79 10.94 -5.33
CA VAL A 861 26.12 11.54 -5.24
C VAL A 861 27.07 10.65 -6.01
N GLU A 862 27.64 11.18 -7.09
CA GLU A 862 28.71 10.57 -7.88
C GLU A 862 30.02 11.31 -7.63
N TYR A 863 31.16 10.70 -7.96
CA TYR A 863 32.46 11.34 -7.86
C TYR A 863 33.12 11.42 -9.23
N LEU A 864 33.80 12.54 -9.50
CA LEU A 864 34.58 12.67 -10.73
C LEU A 864 35.66 11.59 -10.76
N VAL A 865 35.77 10.89 -11.87
CA VAL A 865 36.72 9.78 -12.04
C VAL A 865 38.09 10.33 -12.44
N PRO A 866 39.13 10.25 -11.58
CA PRO A 866 40.49 10.58 -11.95
C PRO A 866 41.10 9.39 -12.72
N PHE A 867 40.77 9.28 -14.01
CA PHE A 867 41.05 8.11 -14.83
C PHE A 867 42.55 7.75 -14.91
N GLU A 868 43.46 8.72 -14.87
CA GLU A 868 44.91 8.46 -14.84
C GLU A 868 45.33 7.78 -13.52
N LYS A 869 44.84 8.28 -12.38
CA LYS A 869 45.11 7.68 -11.06
C LYS A 869 44.46 6.31 -10.92
N VAL A 870 43.22 6.18 -11.38
CA VAL A 870 42.50 4.90 -11.45
C VAL A 870 43.31 3.87 -12.24
N THR A 871 43.81 4.25 -13.42
CA THR A 871 44.64 3.37 -14.26
C THR A 871 45.93 2.95 -13.53
N ARG A 872 46.58 3.87 -12.82
CA ARG A 872 47.78 3.57 -12.02
C ARG A 872 47.49 2.58 -10.89
N ILE A 873 46.43 2.80 -10.11
CA ILE A 873 46.06 1.90 -9.01
C ILE A 873 45.67 0.52 -9.55
N LEU A 874 44.97 0.45 -10.69
CA LEU A 874 44.65 -0.82 -11.33
C LEU A 874 45.91 -1.56 -11.81
N ASP A 875 46.89 -0.84 -12.37
CA ASP A 875 48.19 -1.41 -12.74
C ASP A 875 48.93 -2.00 -11.52
N GLU A 876 48.93 -1.29 -10.38
CA GLU A 876 49.46 -1.78 -9.10
C GLU A 876 48.79 -3.09 -8.64
N HIS A 877 47.52 -3.29 -8.99
CA HIS A 877 46.74 -4.49 -8.66
C HIS A 877 46.74 -5.55 -9.79
N GLY A 878 47.59 -5.36 -10.81
CA GLY A 878 47.84 -6.33 -11.89
C GLY A 878 46.87 -6.23 -13.06
N TRP A 879 46.37 -5.04 -13.39
CA TRP A 879 45.47 -4.77 -14.50
C TRP A 879 46.06 -3.73 -15.45
N ASP A 880 46.46 -4.17 -16.65
CA ASP A 880 47.03 -3.30 -17.68
C ASP A 880 45.89 -2.71 -18.55
N LEU A 881 45.88 -1.39 -18.75
CA LEU A 881 44.93 -0.73 -19.66
C LEU A 881 45.23 -1.10 -21.11
N VAL A 882 44.25 -1.67 -21.81
CA VAL A 882 44.36 -2.08 -23.22
C VAL A 882 43.72 -1.05 -24.13
N GLU A 883 42.53 -0.57 -23.77
CA GLU A 883 41.77 0.37 -24.59
C GLU A 883 40.93 1.31 -23.72
N THR A 884 40.85 2.58 -24.11
CA THR A 884 39.90 3.55 -23.59
C THR A 884 39.43 4.46 -24.73
N LYS A 885 38.13 4.78 -24.77
CA LYS A 885 37.52 5.63 -25.81
C LYS A 885 36.41 6.49 -25.21
N LEU A 886 36.41 7.79 -25.51
CA LEU A 886 35.30 8.67 -25.20
C LEU A 886 34.09 8.35 -26.08
N PHE A 887 32.88 8.58 -25.57
CA PHE A 887 31.65 8.37 -26.32
C PHE A 887 31.54 9.27 -27.55
N LYS A 888 32.20 10.44 -27.53
CA LYS A 888 32.35 11.31 -28.70
C LYS A 888 33.09 10.62 -29.85
N GLU A 889 34.10 9.82 -29.54
CA GLU A 889 34.86 9.06 -30.54
C GLU A 889 34.01 7.93 -31.13
N TRP A 890 33.29 7.19 -30.27
CA TRP A 890 32.31 6.20 -30.70
C TRP A 890 31.25 6.82 -31.62
N TYR A 891 30.74 7.99 -31.27
CA TYR A 891 29.73 8.70 -32.05
C TYR A 891 30.25 9.11 -33.43
N SER A 892 31.51 9.57 -33.49
CA SER A 892 32.17 9.98 -34.74
C SER A 892 32.45 8.79 -35.68
N SER A 893 32.53 7.58 -35.13
CA SER A 893 32.79 6.34 -35.89
C SER A 893 31.53 5.66 -36.48
N GLN A 894 30.34 6.26 -36.29
CA GLN A 894 29.07 5.66 -36.69
C GLN A 894 28.12 6.67 -37.33
N THR A 895 27.17 6.21 -38.14
CA THR A 895 26.17 7.05 -38.83
C THR A 895 24.71 6.65 -38.55
N ARG A 896 24.49 5.69 -37.64
CA ARG A 896 23.20 5.04 -37.38
C ARG A 896 22.40 5.70 -36.24
N THR A 897 23.04 6.50 -35.41
CA THR A 897 22.43 7.31 -34.34
C THR A 897 22.74 8.77 -34.60
N THR A 898 21.72 9.62 -34.57
CA THR A 898 21.86 11.07 -34.56
C THR A 898 21.40 11.59 -33.22
N LEU A 899 22.25 12.31 -32.50
CA LEU A 899 21.95 12.94 -31.21
C LEU A 899 21.83 14.45 -31.38
N THR A 900 20.93 15.10 -30.63
CA THR A 900 20.87 16.57 -30.57
C THR A 900 22.11 17.16 -29.87
N VAL A 901 22.28 18.47 -29.89
CA VAL A 901 23.43 19.13 -29.22
C VAL A 901 23.41 18.85 -27.72
N GLU A 902 22.25 18.96 -27.08
CA GLU A 902 22.07 18.72 -25.64
C GLU A 902 22.28 17.24 -25.28
N GLU A 903 21.83 16.33 -26.15
CA GLU A 903 22.07 14.89 -25.98
C GLU A 903 23.56 14.54 -26.16
N GLN A 904 24.26 15.22 -27.06
CA GLN A 904 25.71 15.08 -27.23
C GLN A 904 26.45 15.61 -26.00
N GLU A 905 26.06 16.77 -25.47
CA GLU A 905 26.64 17.36 -24.25
C GLU A 905 26.57 16.39 -23.08
N PHE A 906 25.44 15.71 -22.87
CA PHE A 906 25.32 14.68 -21.83
C PHE A 906 26.07 13.39 -22.18
N SER A 907 25.86 12.86 -23.39
CA SER A 907 26.40 11.56 -23.79
C SER A 907 27.93 11.55 -23.82
N PHE A 908 28.57 12.65 -24.20
CA PHE A 908 30.02 12.73 -24.41
C PHE A 908 30.83 12.88 -23.12
N LEU A 909 30.16 13.00 -21.97
CA LEU A 909 30.79 12.99 -20.63
C LEU A 909 31.21 11.58 -20.19
N ASN A 910 31.14 10.59 -21.07
CA ASN A 910 31.35 9.18 -20.73
C ASN A 910 32.43 8.56 -21.61
N ARG A 911 33.08 7.54 -21.07
CA ARG A 911 34.06 6.70 -21.76
C ARG A 911 33.79 5.21 -21.55
N SER A 912 34.31 4.40 -22.47
CA SER A 912 34.46 2.95 -22.31
C SER A 912 35.91 2.62 -22.03
N PHE A 913 36.16 1.54 -21.27
CA PHE A 913 37.51 1.07 -20.97
C PHE A 913 37.60 -0.46 -20.98
N LEU A 914 38.80 -0.96 -21.25
CA LEU A 914 39.17 -2.37 -21.20
C LEU A 914 40.56 -2.52 -20.57
N PHE A 915 40.62 -3.30 -19.50
CA PHE A 915 41.84 -3.77 -18.83
C PHE A 915 42.01 -5.27 -19.00
N ARG A 916 43.25 -5.74 -19.04
CA ARG A 916 43.59 -7.16 -19.07
C ARG A 916 44.54 -7.50 -17.92
N ARG A 917 44.44 -8.72 -17.41
CA ARG A 917 45.32 -9.23 -16.37
C ARG A 917 46.78 -9.23 -16.84
N SER A 918 47.66 -8.64 -16.04
CA SER A 918 49.08 -8.57 -16.41
C SER A 918 49.72 -9.97 -16.40
N LYS A 919 50.52 -10.27 -17.42
CA LYS A 919 51.24 -11.57 -17.55
C LYS A 919 52.47 -11.65 -16.66
N THR A 920 52.99 -10.51 -16.22
CA THR A 920 54.10 -10.38 -15.27
C THR A 920 53.53 -10.14 -13.88
N LYS A 921 53.82 -11.02 -12.91
CA LYS A 921 53.60 -10.70 -11.50
C LYS A 921 54.45 -9.47 -11.16
N LYS A 922 53.85 -8.29 -11.14
CA LYS A 922 54.45 -7.12 -10.47
C LYS A 922 54.33 -7.40 -8.97
N GLU A 923 55.46 -7.65 -8.31
CA GLU A 923 55.50 -7.67 -6.85
C GLU A 923 55.03 -6.29 -6.38
N ALA A 924 53.99 -6.28 -5.54
CA ALA A 924 53.56 -5.06 -4.86
C ALA A 924 54.75 -4.46 -4.10
N PRO A 925 54.89 -3.12 -4.00
CA PRO A 925 55.90 -2.53 -3.14
C PRO A 925 55.73 -3.10 -1.72
N ALA A 926 56.80 -3.65 -1.16
CA ALA A 926 56.84 -4.07 0.22
C ALA A 926 56.58 -2.85 1.12
N GLU A 927 55.35 -2.71 1.61
CA GLU A 927 55.12 -1.96 2.84
C GLU A 927 55.93 -2.66 3.93
N ALA A 928 56.79 -1.89 4.59
CA ALA A 928 57.68 -2.37 5.63
C ALA A 928 56.88 -2.97 6.78
N VAL A 929 56.76 -4.30 6.77
CA VAL A 929 56.41 -5.09 7.94
C VAL A 929 57.67 -5.18 8.79
N ALA A 930 57.78 -4.31 9.79
CA ALA A 930 58.70 -4.55 10.89
C ALA A 930 58.19 -5.78 11.67
N GLU A 931 58.91 -6.90 11.55
CA GLU A 931 58.73 -8.10 12.33
C GLU A 931 58.90 -7.83 13.83
N ALA A 932 57.90 -8.19 14.62
CA ALA A 932 58.11 -8.73 15.96
C ALA A 932 57.67 -10.19 15.95
N VAL A 933 58.65 -11.07 16.09
CA VAL A 933 58.58 -12.54 16.01
C VAL A 933 57.66 -13.13 17.09
N ALA A 934 56.79 -14.07 16.70
CA ALA A 934 56.42 -15.18 17.57
C ALA A 934 55.99 -16.40 16.72
N GLU A 935 56.63 -17.54 17.02
CA GLU A 935 56.51 -18.85 16.37
C GLU A 935 55.07 -19.39 16.25
N ALA A 936 54.86 -20.18 15.20
CA ALA A 936 53.65 -20.97 14.99
C ALA A 936 53.49 -22.07 16.05
N PRO A 937 52.25 -22.32 16.51
CA PRO A 937 51.85 -23.68 16.86
C PRO A 937 50.59 -24.13 16.10
N LYS A 938 50.77 -25.27 15.42
CA LYS A 938 49.83 -26.35 15.07
C LYS A 938 48.32 -26.10 15.23
N LYS A 939 47.61 -26.43 14.14
CA LYS A 939 46.17 -26.75 14.03
C LYS A 939 45.56 -27.23 15.37
N ARG A 940 44.66 -26.44 15.95
CA ARG A 940 43.67 -26.89 16.93
C ARG A 940 42.28 -26.53 16.45
N LYS A 941 41.37 -27.51 16.50
CA LYS A 941 39.93 -27.33 16.32
C LYS A 941 39.47 -26.17 17.22
N LEU A 942 38.84 -25.14 16.64
CA LEU A 942 38.15 -24.12 17.43
C LEU A 942 36.86 -24.73 17.97
N ILE A 943 36.95 -25.14 19.23
CA ILE A 943 35.82 -25.14 20.16
C ILE A 943 35.41 -23.67 20.28
N VAL A 944 34.15 -23.35 20.00
CA VAL A 944 33.54 -22.06 20.31
C VAL A 944 33.73 -21.83 21.80
N LYS A 945 34.57 -20.87 22.19
CA LYS A 945 34.55 -20.32 23.54
C LYS A 945 33.50 -19.22 23.53
N ASP A 946 32.48 -19.37 24.36
CA ASP A 946 31.51 -18.31 24.62
C ASP A 946 32.27 -17.04 25.04
N GLU A 947 32.18 -15.99 24.22
CA GLU A 947 32.57 -14.65 24.65
C GLU A 947 31.59 -14.22 25.77
N PRO A 948 32.07 -13.59 26.85
CA PRO A 948 31.18 -13.10 27.90
C PRO A 948 30.24 -12.05 27.32
N VAL A 949 28.93 -12.24 27.53
CA VAL A 949 27.90 -11.30 27.08
C VAL A 949 28.16 -9.95 27.75
N PRO A 950 28.40 -8.86 26.99
CA PRO A 950 28.73 -7.57 27.56
C PRO A 950 27.51 -6.92 28.22
N ILE A 951 27.78 -6.04 29.18
CA ILE A 951 26.78 -5.13 29.72
C ILE A 951 26.65 -3.95 28.78
N LEU A 952 25.46 -3.78 28.23
CA LEU A 952 25.12 -2.70 27.33
C LEU A 952 24.22 -1.69 28.03
N PHE A 953 24.43 -0.41 27.73
CA PHE A 953 23.52 0.65 28.16
C PHE A 953 23.43 1.72 27.07
N HIS A 954 22.31 2.40 26.97
CA HIS A 954 22.20 3.60 26.12
C HIS A 954 21.11 4.55 26.62
N GLY A 955 21.46 5.82 26.85
CA GLY A 955 20.53 6.77 27.45
C GLY A 955 20.24 6.49 28.93
N ALA A 956 19.26 7.18 29.51
CA ALA A 956 19.00 7.13 30.95
C ALA A 956 17.52 7.13 31.35
N ASP A 957 16.60 7.04 30.38
CA ASP A 957 15.16 6.96 30.67
C ASP A 957 14.75 5.56 31.15
N GLU A 958 13.59 5.44 31.79
CA GLU A 958 13.13 4.19 32.41
C GLU A 958 12.94 3.04 31.41
N SER A 959 12.76 3.33 30.11
CA SER A 959 12.65 2.30 29.06
C SER A 959 14.00 1.69 28.64
N LYS A 960 15.13 2.16 29.20
CA LYS A 960 16.51 1.77 28.82
C LYS A 960 17.16 0.74 29.74
N GLY A 961 16.34 -0.04 30.45
CA GLY A 961 16.78 -1.19 31.24
C GLY A 961 17.53 -0.86 32.54
N ASP A 962 18.05 -1.90 33.17
CA ASP A 962 18.61 -1.85 34.52
C ASP A 962 19.99 -1.20 34.59
N HIS A 963 20.72 -1.15 33.47
CA HIS A 963 22.08 -0.59 33.39
C HIS A 963 22.11 0.90 33.01
N ARG A 964 20.95 1.56 32.89
CA ARG A 964 20.83 2.99 32.55
C ARG A 964 21.60 3.92 33.50
N TYR A 965 21.89 3.47 34.72
CA TYR A 965 22.69 4.22 35.68
C TYR A 965 24.13 4.46 35.21
N LEU A 966 24.67 3.66 34.28
CA LEU A 966 26.01 3.83 33.70
C LEU A 966 26.10 5.06 32.77
N SER A 967 24.96 5.54 32.27
CA SER A 967 24.90 6.68 31.36
C SER A 967 25.28 8.01 32.02
N VAL A 968 25.94 8.88 31.27
CA VAL A 968 26.24 10.27 31.66
C VAL A 968 24.98 11.14 31.76
N MET A 969 23.88 10.67 31.19
CA MET A 969 22.57 11.34 31.23
C MET A 969 21.71 10.90 32.42
N SER A 970 22.17 9.97 33.27
CA SER A 970 21.38 9.56 34.43
C SER A 970 21.31 10.66 35.49
N SER A 971 20.13 10.82 36.11
CA SER A 971 19.79 11.89 37.06
C SER A 971 20.44 11.68 38.43
N HIS A 972 21.77 11.71 38.47
CA HIS A 972 22.59 11.62 39.67
C HIS A 972 23.46 12.88 39.74
N PRO A 973 23.07 13.87 40.58
CA PRO A 973 23.80 15.12 40.69
C PRO A 973 25.23 14.92 41.18
N ILE A 974 26.17 15.70 40.67
CA ILE A 974 27.58 15.65 41.09
C ILE A 974 28.07 17.04 41.50
N ASP A 975 28.86 17.09 42.57
CA ASP A 975 29.52 18.29 43.04
C ASP A 975 31.00 18.26 42.64
N VAL A 976 31.43 19.15 41.76
CA VAL A 976 32.83 19.28 41.32
C VAL A 976 33.27 20.73 41.50
N ASP A 977 34.39 20.96 42.16
CA ASP A 977 34.91 22.30 42.48
C ASP A 977 33.87 23.23 43.16
N SER A 978 33.10 22.69 44.11
CA SER A 978 32.02 23.39 44.83
C SER A 978 30.86 23.89 43.94
N VAL A 979 30.71 23.34 42.73
CA VAL A 979 29.58 23.58 41.83
C VAL A 979 28.79 22.29 41.66
N SER A 980 27.47 22.36 41.84
CA SER A 980 26.57 21.23 41.67
C SER A 980 26.04 21.15 40.24
N PHE A 981 26.15 19.97 39.63
CA PHE A 981 25.69 19.67 38.27
C PHE A 981 24.60 18.59 38.32
N PRO A 982 23.44 18.77 37.66
CA PRO A 982 22.36 17.78 37.71
C PRO A 982 22.72 16.40 37.16
N THR A 983 23.63 16.32 36.18
CA THR A 983 24.16 15.06 35.63
C THR A 983 25.60 15.25 35.14
N VAL A 984 26.30 14.14 34.84
CA VAL A 984 27.64 14.17 34.22
C VAL A 984 27.62 14.89 32.85
N GLU A 985 26.54 14.74 32.07
CA GLU A 985 26.36 15.48 30.81
C GLU A 985 26.33 17.02 31.04
N HIS A 986 25.67 17.50 32.11
CA HIS A 986 25.67 18.94 32.43
C HIS A 986 27.09 19.42 32.77
N TYR A 987 27.82 18.66 33.57
CA TYR A 987 29.22 18.96 33.89
C TYR A 987 30.09 18.98 32.62
N PHE A 988 29.99 17.97 31.77
CA PHE A 988 30.81 17.86 30.55
C PHE A 988 30.61 19.06 29.61
N GLN A 989 29.35 19.46 29.37
CA GLN A 989 29.05 20.62 28.52
C GLN A 989 29.40 21.95 29.20
N ALA A 990 29.26 22.06 30.52
CA ALA A 990 29.65 23.26 31.26
C ALA A 990 31.18 23.46 31.23
N MET A 991 31.95 22.38 31.38
CA MET A 991 33.41 22.45 31.25
C MET A 991 33.86 22.82 29.83
N LYS A 992 33.13 22.36 28.80
CA LYS A 992 33.32 22.82 27.41
C LYS A 992 33.08 24.33 27.30
N ALA A 993 32.00 24.86 27.87
CA ALA A 993 31.71 26.29 27.83
C ALA A 993 32.77 27.12 28.58
N LYS A 994 33.25 26.62 29.73
CA LYS A 994 34.30 27.24 30.53
C LYS A 994 35.64 27.30 29.79
N GLU A 995 36.01 26.23 29.07
CA GLU A 995 37.22 26.17 28.26
C GLU A 995 37.25 27.27 27.17
N PHE A 996 36.10 27.52 26.54
CA PHE A 996 35.96 28.54 25.49
C PHE A 996 35.44 29.89 26.00
N LYS A 997 35.42 30.09 27.32
CA LYS A 997 35.05 31.36 27.99
C LYS A 997 33.64 31.88 27.64
N ASP A 998 32.68 30.98 27.43
CA ASP A 998 31.27 31.31 27.15
C ASP A 998 30.43 31.27 28.44
N ASP A 999 30.56 32.32 29.26
CA ASP A 999 29.90 32.42 30.57
C ASP A 999 28.35 32.44 30.47
N GLU A 1000 27.81 32.90 29.33
CA GLU A 1000 26.37 32.94 29.09
C GLU A 1000 25.81 31.54 28.92
N ILE A 1001 26.43 30.73 28.05
CA ILE A 1001 26.03 29.35 27.84
C ILE A 1001 26.36 28.50 29.06
N TYR A 1002 27.47 28.75 29.76
CA TYR A 1002 27.79 28.10 31.03
C TYR A 1002 26.66 28.20 32.06
N LYS A 1003 26.14 29.41 32.30
CA LYS A 1003 25.00 29.63 33.23
C LYS A 1003 23.71 28.96 32.76
N LYS A 1004 23.46 28.93 31.45
CA LYS A 1004 22.29 28.25 30.85
C LYS A 1004 22.38 26.74 31.00
N ILE A 1005 23.57 26.15 30.85
CA ILE A 1005 23.81 24.73 31.05
C ILE A 1005 23.55 24.35 32.51
N LEU A 1006 24.04 25.12 33.48
CA LEU A 1006 23.81 24.85 34.92
C LEU A 1006 22.32 24.82 35.31
N THR A 1007 21.47 25.57 34.60
CA THR A 1007 20.04 25.69 34.87
C THR A 1007 19.17 24.88 33.90
N ALA A 1008 19.78 24.09 33.00
CA ALA A 1008 19.05 23.26 32.06
C ALA A 1008 18.25 22.17 32.78
N LYS A 1009 16.99 21.97 32.38
CA LYS A 1009 16.08 21.01 33.04
C LYS A 1009 16.39 19.55 32.71
N THR A 1010 17.10 19.28 31.60
CA THR A 1010 17.37 17.91 31.14
C THR A 1010 18.77 17.80 30.53
N PRO A 1011 19.43 16.62 30.62
CA PRO A 1011 20.76 16.41 30.03
C PRO A 1011 20.76 16.59 28.50
N LYS A 1012 19.65 16.27 27.82
CA LYS A 1012 19.50 16.55 26.38
C LYS A 1012 19.51 18.05 26.08
N ALA A 1013 18.88 18.86 26.93
CA ALA A 1013 18.92 20.31 26.79
C ALA A 1013 20.34 20.87 27.06
N ALA A 1014 21.05 20.35 28.06
CA ALA A 1014 22.45 20.71 28.31
C ALA A 1014 23.35 20.38 27.11
N LYS A 1015 23.19 19.19 26.51
CA LYS A 1015 23.90 18.79 25.28
C LYS A 1015 23.62 19.74 24.12
N ALA A 1016 22.35 20.05 23.85
CA ALA A 1016 21.95 20.97 22.80
C ALA A 1016 22.46 22.41 23.03
N MET A 1017 22.68 22.82 24.27
CA MET A 1017 23.32 24.10 24.60
C MET A 1017 24.84 24.05 24.37
N GLY A 1018 25.49 22.92 24.66
CA GLY A 1018 26.90 22.68 24.40
C GLY A 1018 27.30 22.71 22.90
N ASP A 1019 26.34 22.46 22.01
CA ASP A 1019 26.52 22.62 20.56
C ASP A 1019 26.46 24.09 20.10
N LYS A 1020 26.02 25.01 20.97
CA LYS A 1020 25.88 26.44 20.67
C LYS A 1020 27.03 27.30 21.22
N ILE A 1021 28.00 26.69 21.90
CA ILE A 1021 29.18 27.37 22.45
C ILE A 1021 29.94 28.05 21.31
N LYS A 1022 30.20 29.34 21.45
CA LYS A 1022 30.90 30.12 20.41
C LYS A 1022 32.40 29.87 20.47
N ASN A 1023 33.08 30.01 19.32
CA ASN A 1023 34.55 29.97 19.20
C ASN A 1023 35.20 28.66 19.70
N VAL A 1024 34.50 27.53 19.56
CA VAL A 1024 35.06 26.20 19.88
C VAL A 1024 36.16 25.86 18.88
N VAL A 1025 37.35 25.57 19.38
CA VAL A 1025 38.48 25.02 18.61
C VAL A 1025 38.53 23.52 18.89
N THR A 1026 38.25 22.71 17.87
CA THR A 1026 38.04 21.26 18.00
C THR A 1026 39.26 20.55 18.58
N GLU A 1027 40.46 20.92 18.15
CA GLU A 1027 41.72 20.30 18.58
C GLU A 1027 42.00 20.55 20.07
N VAL A 1028 41.65 21.75 20.57
CA VAL A 1028 41.79 22.12 21.98
C VAL A 1028 40.82 21.33 22.85
N TRP A 1029 39.58 21.14 22.39
CA TRP A 1029 38.59 20.35 23.11
C TRP A 1029 38.91 18.85 23.07
N ASP A 1030 39.35 18.35 21.93
CA ASP A 1030 39.70 16.93 21.75
C ASP A 1030 40.88 16.52 22.64
N ALA A 1031 41.83 17.42 22.93
CA ALA A 1031 42.91 17.19 23.87
C ALA A 1031 42.46 17.11 25.35
N LYS A 1032 41.26 17.59 25.69
CA LYS A 1032 40.77 17.72 27.08
C LYS A 1032 39.53 16.88 27.40
N LYS A 1033 38.69 16.58 26.41
CA LYS A 1033 37.38 15.96 26.60
C LYS A 1033 37.43 14.62 27.36
N ASP A 1034 38.44 13.78 27.10
CA ASP A 1034 38.58 12.48 27.77
C ASP A 1034 38.83 12.65 29.28
N ALA A 1035 39.71 13.58 29.66
CA ALA A 1035 40.02 13.86 31.07
C ALA A 1035 38.84 14.50 31.81
N VAL A 1036 38.12 15.42 31.15
CA VAL A 1036 36.89 16.01 31.69
C VAL A 1036 35.84 14.92 31.90
N MET A 1037 35.59 14.05 30.91
CA MET A 1037 34.62 12.98 31.04
C MET A 1037 34.96 12.04 32.21
N TYR A 1038 36.23 11.61 32.31
CA TYR A 1038 36.69 10.75 33.40
C TYR A 1038 36.45 11.39 34.79
N THR A 1039 36.71 12.69 34.92
CA THR A 1039 36.51 13.44 36.17
C THR A 1039 35.03 13.44 36.57
N GLY A 1040 34.12 13.69 35.62
CA GLY A 1040 32.68 13.67 35.88
C GLY A 1040 32.16 12.28 36.26
N LEU A 1041 32.62 11.23 35.57
CA LEU A 1041 32.28 9.84 35.90
C LEU A 1041 32.80 9.44 37.28
N ARG A 1042 34.06 9.76 37.60
CA ARG A 1042 34.65 9.47 38.90
C ARG A 1042 33.88 10.17 40.02
N ALA A 1043 33.57 11.46 39.85
CA ALA A 1043 32.77 12.22 40.83
C ALA A 1043 31.43 11.54 41.09
N LYS A 1044 30.72 11.10 40.04
CA LYS A 1044 29.46 10.37 40.16
C LYS A 1044 29.61 9.08 40.98
N PHE A 1045 30.55 8.20 40.64
CA PHE A 1045 30.68 6.93 41.36
C PHE A 1045 31.34 7.09 42.75
N VAL A 1046 32.05 8.18 43.03
CA VAL A 1046 32.54 8.47 44.40
C VAL A 1046 31.43 9.03 45.30
N GLN A 1047 30.59 9.90 44.76
CA GLN A 1047 29.54 10.59 45.53
C GLN A 1047 28.26 9.77 45.68
N HIS A 1048 28.07 8.74 44.85
CA HIS A 1048 26.93 7.82 44.87
C HIS A 1048 27.41 6.38 45.13
N PRO A 1049 27.67 5.99 46.40
CA PRO A 1049 28.26 4.68 46.75
C PRO A 1049 27.43 3.48 46.28
N GLU A 1050 26.11 3.63 46.16
CA GLU A 1050 25.22 2.62 45.62
C GLU A 1050 25.48 2.33 44.14
N LEU A 1051 25.78 3.37 43.34
CA LEU A 1051 26.17 3.20 41.94
C LEU A 1051 27.58 2.60 41.83
N ARG A 1052 28.49 2.95 42.74
CA ARG A 1052 29.82 2.32 42.83
C ARG A 1052 29.70 0.83 43.06
N LYS A 1053 28.82 0.43 43.99
CA LYS A 1053 28.53 -0.98 44.26
C LYS A 1053 27.98 -1.68 43.02
N GLN A 1054 27.00 -1.09 42.33
CA GLN A 1054 26.44 -1.64 41.10
C GLN A 1054 27.48 -1.76 39.96
N LEU A 1055 28.39 -0.78 39.84
CA LEU A 1055 29.51 -0.85 38.90
C LEU A 1055 30.49 -1.98 39.25
N LEU A 1056 30.79 -2.22 40.54
CA LEU A 1056 31.63 -3.34 40.97
C LEU A 1056 30.95 -4.71 40.73
N GLU A 1057 29.62 -4.78 40.89
CA GLU A 1057 28.81 -5.98 40.64
C GLU A 1057 28.78 -6.40 39.16
N THR A 1058 29.16 -5.52 38.23
CA THR A 1058 29.34 -5.88 36.81
C THR A 1058 30.47 -6.89 36.58
N GLY A 1059 31.27 -7.21 37.61
CA GLY A 1059 32.31 -8.23 37.56
C GLY A 1059 33.41 -7.87 36.57
N ASP A 1060 33.78 -8.82 35.72
CA ASP A 1060 34.78 -8.63 34.65
C ASP A 1060 34.12 -8.54 33.27
N LEU A 1061 32.78 -8.37 33.22
CA LEU A 1061 32.07 -8.25 31.95
C LEU A 1061 32.46 -6.96 31.23
N PRO A 1062 32.62 -6.99 29.89
CA PRO A 1062 32.84 -5.78 29.11
C PRO A 1062 31.62 -4.85 29.19
N ILE A 1063 31.85 -3.54 29.33
CA ILE A 1063 30.79 -2.53 29.41
C ILE A 1063 30.81 -1.70 28.13
N GLY A 1064 29.66 -1.49 27.48
CA GLY A 1064 29.55 -0.74 26.23
C GLY A 1064 28.35 0.23 26.17
N ASP A 1065 28.59 1.47 25.74
CA ASP A 1065 27.50 2.40 25.38
C ASP A 1065 26.98 2.05 23.98
N ALA A 1066 25.78 1.47 23.93
CA ALA A 1066 25.13 0.93 22.74
C ALA A 1066 24.50 2.00 21.84
N ASN A 1067 25.25 3.08 21.62
CA ASN A 1067 24.90 4.16 20.72
C ASN A 1067 25.33 3.84 19.28
N ALA A 1068 24.36 3.61 18.40
CA ALA A 1068 24.62 3.30 16.99
C ALA A 1068 25.27 4.44 16.20
N ARG A 1069 25.15 5.69 16.66
CA ARG A 1069 25.62 6.90 15.96
C ARG A 1069 26.91 7.47 16.54
N ASP A 1070 27.39 6.95 17.68
CA ASP A 1070 28.60 7.42 18.34
C ASP A 1070 29.68 6.34 18.30
N THR A 1071 30.69 6.56 17.46
CA THR A 1071 31.83 5.67 17.28
C THR A 1071 33.03 6.08 18.14
N TYR A 1072 32.94 7.16 18.92
CA TYR A 1072 34.01 7.60 19.82
C TYR A 1072 33.71 7.21 21.27
N TRP A 1073 32.61 7.71 21.82
CA TRP A 1073 32.18 7.39 23.19
C TRP A 1073 31.51 6.03 23.26
N GLY A 1074 30.72 5.67 22.24
CA GLY A 1074 29.97 4.41 22.15
C GLY A 1074 30.61 3.31 21.31
N ILE A 1075 29.93 2.17 21.25
CA ILE A 1075 30.34 0.97 20.48
C ILE A 1075 29.99 1.08 18.98
N GLY A 1076 29.36 2.17 18.55
CA GLY A 1076 28.95 2.39 17.16
C GLY A 1076 27.91 1.37 16.64
N THR A 1077 27.14 0.77 17.54
CA THR A 1077 26.14 -0.27 17.25
C THR A 1077 24.97 -0.14 18.23
N ALA A 1078 23.73 -0.36 17.76
CA ALA A 1078 22.53 -0.35 18.61
C ALA A 1078 22.49 -1.57 19.55
N GLU A 1079 21.89 -1.40 20.72
CA GLU A 1079 21.74 -2.48 21.72
C GLU A 1079 21.04 -3.72 21.16
N THR A 1080 20.04 -3.54 20.29
CA THR A 1080 19.25 -4.60 19.66
C THR A 1080 19.98 -5.41 18.57
N SER A 1081 21.18 -4.97 18.16
CA SER A 1081 21.95 -5.66 17.12
C SER A 1081 22.71 -6.85 17.69
N GLU A 1082 22.73 -7.99 17.00
CA GLU A 1082 23.53 -9.14 17.43
C GLU A 1082 25.04 -8.80 17.55
N LYS A 1083 25.52 -7.83 16.76
CA LYS A 1083 26.91 -7.35 16.82
C LYS A 1083 27.24 -6.67 18.15
N SER A 1084 26.27 -6.11 18.87
CA SER A 1084 26.49 -5.45 20.17
C SER A 1084 26.86 -6.44 21.27
N LYS A 1085 26.43 -7.70 21.15
CA LYS A 1085 26.72 -8.78 22.12
C LYS A 1085 28.14 -9.35 22.00
N HIS A 1086 28.89 -8.92 20.98
CA HIS A 1086 30.25 -9.38 20.73
C HIS A 1086 31.20 -8.19 20.78
N PRO A 1087 31.94 -7.97 21.87
CA PRO A 1087 32.88 -6.86 22.00
C PRO A 1087 33.92 -6.81 20.87
N SER A 1088 34.32 -7.97 20.34
CA SER A 1088 35.21 -8.10 19.18
C SER A 1088 34.63 -7.54 17.87
N LYS A 1089 33.31 -7.27 17.82
CA LYS A 1089 32.58 -6.74 16.66
C LYS A 1089 32.13 -5.28 16.85
N TRP A 1090 32.49 -4.63 17.97
CA TRP A 1090 32.17 -3.22 18.18
C TRP A 1090 32.93 -2.34 17.19
N ARG A 1091 32.21 -1.47 16.49
CA ARG A 1091 32.75 -0.59 15.45
C ARG A 1091 33.27 0.73 16.01
N GLY A 1092 32.79 1.12 17.19
CA GLY A 1092 33.19 2.32 17.91
C GLY A 1092 34.28 2.06 18.94
N LYS A 1093 35.01 3.11 19.32
CA LYS A 1093 36.10 3.07 20.30
C LYS A 1093 35.64 2.79 21.73
N ASN A 1094 34.33 2.91 22.00
CA ASN A 1094 33.73 2.68 23.30
C ASN A 1094 34.44 3.38 24.46
N LYS A 1095 34.90 4.63 24.24
CA LYS A 1095 35.69 5.36 25.24
C LYS A 1095 34.96 5.48 26.58
N LEU A 1096 33.64 5.62 26.57
CA LEU A 1096 32.84 5.71 27.78
C LEU A 1096 32.84 4.39 28.57
N GLY A 1097 32.62 3.27 27.88
CA GLY A 1097 32.67 1.94 28.50
C GLY A 1097 34.07 1.59 29.03
N VAL A 1098 35.13 1.96 28.31
CA VAL A 1098 36.52 1.81 28.77
C VAL A 1098 36.77 2.58 30.06
N MET A 1099 36.38 3.86 30.14
CA MET A 1099 36.54 4.66 31.36
C MET A 1099 35.75 4.09 32.56
N LEU A 1100 34.56 3.53 32.32
CA LEU A 1100 33.79 2.86 33.36
C LEU A 1100 34.49 1.58 33.88
N MET A 1101 35.12 0.81 32.99
CA MET A 1101 35.91 -0.36 33.36
C MET A 1101 37.20 0.02 34.09
N ASP A 1102 37.87 1.11 33.70
CA ASP A 1102 39.04 1.63 34.39
C ASP A 1102 38.69 2.08 35.81
N LEU A 1103 37.59 2.84 35.98
CA LEU A 1103 37.06 3.23 37.30
C LEU A 1103 36.67 2.01 38.15
N ARG A 1104 36.07 0.98 37.54
CA ARG A 1104 35.76 -0.28 38.23
C ARG A 1104 37.03 -0.95 38.79
N THR A 1105 38.11 -0.96 38.01
CA THR A 1105 39.41 -1.51 38.45
C THR A 1105 40.04 -0.64 39.53
N GLU A 1106 40.01 0.69 39.40
CA GLU A 1106 40.47 1.64 40.43
C GLU A 1106 39.74 1.41 41.75
N PHE A 1107 38.40 1.40 41.72
CA PHE A 1107 37.59 1.21 42.91
C PHE A 1107 37.74 -0.16 43.55
N ARG A 1108 38.02 -1.21 42.76
CA ARG A 1108 38.30 -2.56 43.28
C ARG A 1108 39.65 -2.62 44.00
N ALA A 1109 40.63 -1.78 43.63
CA ALA A 1109 41.91 -1.67 44.33
C ALA A 1109 41.83 -0.81 45.61
N GLU A 1110 40.85 0.09 45.70
CA GLU A 1110 40.54 0.91 46.89
C GLU A 1110 39.61 0.21 47.90
N SER A 1111 38.96 -0.89 47.51
CA SER A 1111 38.04 -1.69 48.35
C SER A 1111 38.79 -2.83 49.05
#